data_AF-A0AAD9SJ85-F1
#
_entry.id   AF-A0AAD9SJ85-F1
#
_cell.length_a   1.000
_cell.length_b   1.000
_cell.length_c   1.000
_cell.angle_alpha   90.00
_cell.angle_beta   90.00
_cell.angle_gamma   90.00
#
_symmetry.space_group_name_H-M   'P 1'
#
loop_
_entity.id
_entity.type
_entity.pdbx_description
1 polymer ?
#
loop_
_entity_poly.entity_id
_entity_poly.type
_entity_poly.pdbx_seq_one_letter_code
_entity_poly.pdbx_strand_id
1 'polypeptide(L)'
;MPHIVSNTTVGDNPSEYYGTLVTDGIKYEDGSRVTIQNTLYVKFLSPSNSVLLNTLSPWQDVTCTISSEPGDTQGTFGITAAIQFPGPYTFNTSDTFTWGVNGDLRGDASLYTGSFEIYADKLPSGILEVEVSDAPDAALSDSEQTITLTRGGQSFPLSARPGQTTSFTVASGQYNVKADELVNADETVTATPSVSPTDITVEADSTTKLTVSYGPAQRYSALDITVGQLSPPLDKEQIHVQVAVGSDETRAFDSPNNQTTSLRRLPSSGTATIDAVLTLNNTKWYTSQQSVELSNSLIKVNIESDQFSSENIDTSSFVDLPINVTADPELTGDSIAFRLVSTDQTAFIYSKDIAMKSGTITVGTPVEPGTYTVRAPGFVKDGTLTATQVVDKIVVASDGSSKLDLKITRGPNLLVRGFPNYLGFGALSDLVDLEGKDLTSAKVTSVFKYAGTDGAGDAGGYLTDDPATTKTVKLAALVSENLGGQPVLPVMINYTVNLSLGDSEKLLQDASGLEHSFGNLILSLQLAKKESKNEVSAGFIVNPDFLGDNQQHNRRAEYSMPVVEPLTQALAYRKIDAVVPSTITNTLSGYVQAVNWLIRTVAPEATFGWQVNLWGVGSSAWIYDQTDDMTMAIDKAKETADYVKLLGVYDGAFAPDFLAIDRYEADDFTYRGYGNGYCYGPKEWAKFYDFVKTVALELKTPVMPWQIPASRIPNTDEPVTTASLEPDHWGTGGTYIFGDPAIGSEVKNIHPVVLGIKPADLVHQETVESLFNSSVPFDLSYPAYDDFPLRGMFSVLLGGGITTGVVTTIGSTGKWTQEKISKYMEDPISLNTIP
;
A
#
# COMPACT_ATOMS: atom_id res chain seq x y z
N MET A 1 6.02 -13.28 -43.49
CA MET A 1 6.69 -14.14 -42.46
C MET A 1 6.57 -15.60 -42.88
N PRO A 2 7.46 -16.52 -42.46
CA PRO A 2 7.27 -17.95 -42.73
C PRO A 2 5.98 -18.43 -42.05
N HIS A 3 5.12 -19.13 -42.79
CA HIS A 3 3.84 -19.59 -42.28
C HIS A 3 4.03 -20.80 -41.35
N ILE A 4 3.41 -20.74 -40.16
CA ILE A 4 3.43 -21.82 -39.17
C ILE A 4 2.14 -22.61 -39.32
N VAL A 5 2.27 -23.91 -39.48
CA VAL A 5 1.14 -24.84 -39.51
C VAL A 5 1.04 -25.59 -38.18
N SER A 6 -0.19 -25.93 -37.81
CA SER A 6 -0.52 -26.74 -36.64
C SER A 6 -1.76 -27.58 -36.93
N ASN A 7 -2.01 -28.61 -36.13
CA ASN A 7 -3.29 -29.31 -36.14
C ASN A 7 -4.02 -29.00 -34.85
N THR A 8 -5.29 -28.61 -34.94
CA THR A 8 -6.12 -28.41 -33.75
C THR A 8 -7.31 -29.35 -33.78
N THR A 9 -7.61 -29.95 -32.64
CA THR A 9 -8.76 -30.85 -32.45
C THR A 9 -9.55 -30.44 -31.21
N VAL A 10 -10.82 -30.85 -31.13
CA VAL A 10 -11.59 -30.72 -29.89
C VAL A 10 -11.14 -31.83 -28.93
N GLY A 11 -10.82 -31.48 -27.70
CA GLY A 11 -10.46 -32.43 -26.66
C GLY A 11 -11.65 -33.26 -26.17
N ASP A 12 -11.36 -34.24 -25.31
CA ASP A 12 -12.35 -35.22 -24.90
C ASP A 12 -13.51 -34.62 -24.10
N ASN A 13 -14.72 -35.13 -24.34
CA ASN A 13 -15.96 -34.83 -23.60
C ASN A 13 -16.37 -33.34 -23.54
N PRO A 14 -16.53 -32.63 -24.67
CA PRO A 14 -17.05 -31.27 -24.66
C PRO A 14 -18.50 -31.24 -24.14
N SER A 15 -18.82 -30.24 -23.33
CA SER A 15 -20.17 -29.92 -22.87
C SER A 15 -20.71 -28.70 -23.60
N GLU A 16 -21.95 -28.32 -23.31
CA GLU A 16 -22.56 -27.12 -23.90
C GLU A 16 -22.05 -25.80 -23.32
N TYR A 17 -21.36 -25.88 -22.18
CA TYR A 17 -20.85 -24.72 -21.46
C TYR A 17 -19.32 -24.63 -21.48
N TYR A 18 -18.65 -25.74 -21.76
CA TYR A 18 -17.20 -25.84 -21.70
C TYR A 18 -16.67 -26.97 -22.60
N GLY A 19 -15.59 -26.70 -23.31
CA GLY A 19 -14.77 -27.69 -23.99
C GLY A 19 -13.31 -27.23 -24.11
N THR A 20 -12.48 -28.06 -24.73
CA THR A 20 -11.07 -27.70 -24.97
C THR A 20 -10.70 -27.82 -26.44
N LEU A 21 -9.82 -26.95 -26.91
CA LEU A 21 -9.14 -27.07 -28.21
C LEU A 21 -7.69 -27.47 -27.96
N VAL A 22 -7.25 -28.58 -28.54
CA VAL A 22 -5.89 -29.10 -28.39
C VAL A 22 -5.14 -28.90 -29.69
N THR A 23 -4.10 -28.07 -29.67
CA THR A 23 -3.25 -27.73 -30.82
C THR A 23 -1.92 -28.45 -30.71
N ASP A 24 -1.51 -29.17 -31.75
CA ASP A 24 -0.24 -29.88 -31.86
C ASP A 24 0.44 -29.66 -33.22
N GLY A 25 1.56 -30.35 -33.47
CA GLY A 25 2.14 -30.43 -34.81
C GLY A 25 2.78 -29.13 -35.30
N ILE A 26 3.14 -28.22 -34.39
CA ILE A 26 3.64 -26.87 -34.69
C ILE A 26 4.97 -26.94 -35.43
N LYS A 27 4.98 -26.45 -36.67
CA LYS A 27 6.16 -26.42 -37.54
C LYS A 27 5.98 -25.38 -38.65
N TYR A 28 7.05 -25.00 -39.32
CA TYR A 28 6.94 -24.26 -40.58
C TYR A 28 6.46 -25.18 -41.71
N GLU A 29 5.87 -24.62 -42.76
CA GLU A 29 5.37 -25.38 -43.92
C GLU A 29 6.41 -26.27 -44.60
N ASP A 30 7.69 -25.87 -44.57
CA ASP A 30 8.81 -26.66 -45.10
C ASP A 30 9.20 -27.86 -44.22
N GLY A 31 8.52 -28.02 -43.07
CA GLY A 31 8.74 -29.08 -42.10
C GLY A 31 9.80 -28.77 -41.04
N SER A 32 10.44 -27.59 -41.09
CA SER A 32 11.40 -27.16 -40.07
C SER A 32 10.72 -26.76 -38.76
N ARG A 33 11.47 -26.84 -37.66
CA ARG A 33 10.96 -26.54 -36.31
C ARG A 33 10.80 -25.04 -36.11
N VAL A 34 9.69 -24.63 -35.50
CA VAL A 34 9.48 -23.23 -35.08
C VAL A 34 10.37 -22.93 -33.89
N THR A 35 11.14 -21.84 -33.98
CA THR A 35 11.86 -21.29 -32.84
C THR A 35 11.37 -19.88 -32.59
N ILE A 36 10.87 -19.63 -31.39
CA ILE A 36 10.59 -18.29 -30.88
C ILE A 36 11.77 -17.80 -30.05
N GLN A 37 11.98 -16.50 -29.98
CA GLN A 37 12.88 -15.88 -29.03
C GLN A 37 12.19 -15.71 -27.68
N ASN A 38 11.01 -15.09 -27.65
CA ASN A 38 10.34 -14.76 -26.40
C ASN A 38 8.82 -14.95 -26.46
N THR A 39 8.17 -14.89 -27.63
CA THR A 39 6.70 -14.87 -27.67
C THR A 39 6.14 -15.71 -28.79
N LEU A 40 5.11 -16.50 -28.49
CA LEU A 40 4.26 -17.14 -29.47
C LEU A 40 2.91 -16.44 -29.49
N TYR A 41 2.52 -15.89 -30.64
CA TYR A 41 1.18 -15.37 -30.82
C TYR A 41 0.30 -16.43 -31.46
N VAL A 42 -0.93 -16.56 -30.96
CA VAL A 42 -1.94 -17.48 -31.49
C VAL A 42 -3.23 -16.71 -31.72
N LYS A 43 -3.74 -16.72 -32.95
CA LYS A 43 -5.06 -16.20 -33.29
C LYS A 43 -6.00 -17.33 -33.68
N PHE A 44 -7.25 -17.29 -33.25
CA PHE A 44 -8.27 -18.28 -33.63
C PHE A 44 -9.68 -17.77 -33.34
N LEU A 45 -10.69 -18.42 -33.90
CA LEU A 45 -12.10 -18.19 -33.60
C LEU A 45 -12.57 -19.08 -32.45
N SER A 46 -13.46 -18.54 -31.63
CA SER A 46 -14.08 -19.23 -30.49
C SER A 46 -15.59 -18.96 -30.42
N PRO A 47 -16.42 -19.90 -29.93
CA PRO A 47 -17.84 -19.66 -29.62
C PRO A 47 -18.04 -18.72 -28.42
N SER A 48 -16.98 -18.38 -27.69
CA SER A 48 -17.01 -17.57 -26.47
C SER A 48 -15.78 -16.66 -26.39
N ASN A 49 -15.94 -15.45 -25.87
CA ASN A 49 -14.81 -14.57 -25.55
C ASN A 49 -14.04 -15.02 -24.29
N SER A 50 -14.61 -15.96 -23.52
CA SER A 50 -13.98 -16.51 -22.32
C SER A 50 -13.16 -17.75 -22.68
N VAL A 51 -11.89 -17.52 -23.00
CA VAL A 51 -10.90 -18.55 -23.37
C VAL A 51 -9.65 -18.43 -22.50
N LEU A 52 -9.06 -19.55 -22.11
CA LEU A 52 -7.78 -19.60 -21.40
C LEU A 52 -6.83 -20.65 -21.97
N LEU A 53 -5.53 -20.49 -21.76
CA LEU A 53 -4.53 -21.52 -22.03
C LEU A 53 -4.42 -22.43 -20.78
N ASN A 54 -4.99 -23.63 -20.83
CA ASN A 54 -5.01 -24.56 -19.69
C ASN A 54 -3.64 -25.16 -19.42
N THR A 55 -3.01 -25.72 -20.46
CA THR A 55 -1.76 -26.47 -20.33
C THR A 55 -0.91 -26.34 -21.58
N LEU A 56 0.41 -26.35 -21.37
CA LEU A 56 1.41 -26.66 -22.39
C LEU A 56 2.08 -27.97 -22.02
N SER A 57 2.33 -28.82 -23.02
CA SER A 57 3.07 -30.06 -22.85
C SER A 57 4.19 -30.14 -23.90
N PRO A 58 5.48 -30.24 -23.51
CA PRO A 58 5.97 -30.23 -22.14
C PRO A 58 5.65 -28.91 -21.43
N TRP A 59 5.51 -28.95 -20.10
CA TRP A 59 5.22 -27.75 -19.31
C TRP A 59 6.33 -26.71 -19.48
N GLN A 60 5.93 -25.45 -19.65
CA GLN A 60 6.80 -24.28 -19.74
C GLN A 60 6.23 -23.18 -18.84
N ASP A 61 7.12 -22.44 -18.19
CA ASP A 61 6.76 -21.32 -17.32
C ASP A 61 6.44 -20.09 -18.18
N VAL A 62 5.22 -20.02 -18.70
CA VAL A 62 4.80 -18.99 -19.64
C VAL A 62 3.72 -18.10 -19.05
N THR A 63 3.72 -16.83 -19.44
CA THR A 63 2.58 -15.93 -19.22
C THR A 63 1.76 -15.86 -20.50
N CYS A 64 0.43 -15.82 -20.40
CA CYS A 64 -0.44 -15.73 -21.57
C CYS A 64 -1.41 -14.57 -21.41
N THR A 65 -1.31 -13.57 -22.29
CA THR A 65 -2.30 -12.47 -22.37
C THR A 65 -3.26 -12.76 -23.51
N ILE A 66 -4.56 -12.78 -23.22
CA ILE A 66 -5.61 -13.09 -24.20
C ILE A 66 -6.48 -11.84 -24.40
N SER A 67 -6.77 -11.53 -25.66
CA SER A 67 -7.72 -10.50 -26.07
C SER A 67 -8.77 -11.11 -26.99
N SER A 68 -9.98 -10.55 -26.99
CA SER A 68 -11.10 -11.04 -27.80
C SER A 68 -11.81 -9.89 -28.51
N GLU A 69 -12.26 -10.13 -29.74
CA GLU A 69 -13.12 -9.25 -30.51
C GLU A 69 -14.31 -10.03 -31.10
N PRO A 70 -15.46 -9.39 -31.38
CA PRO A 70 -16.54 -10.05 -32.11
C PRO A 70 -16.03 -10.57 -33.46
N GLY A 71 -16.31 -11.83 -33.78
CA GLY A 71 -15.96 -12.42 -35.06
C GLY A 71 -16.93 -12.02 -36.17
N ASP A 72 -16.53 -12.23 -37.43
CA ASP A 72 -17.34 -11.91 -38.61
C ASP A 72 -18.66 -12.70 -38.70
N THR A 73 -18.71 -13.85 -38.01
CA THR A 73 -19.92 -14.67 -37.90
C THR A 73 -20.61 -14.42 -36.56
N GLN A 74 -21.91 -14.17 -36.60
CA GLN A 74 -22.71 -13.94 -35.40
C GLN A 74 -22.53 -15.07 -34.37
N GLY A 75 -22.17 -14.72 -33.14
CA GLY A 75 -21.93 -15.68 -32.05
C GLY A 75 -20.52 -16.28 -32.02
N THR A 76 -19.59 -15.76 -32.83
CA THR A 76 -18.16 -16.11 -32.77
C THR A 76 -17.33 -14.94 -32.25
N PHE A 77 -16.16 -15.25 -31.70
CA PHE A 77 -15.19 -14.28 -31.20
C PHE A 77 -13.82 -14.58 -31.80
N GLY A 78 -13.16 -13.56 -32.35
CA GLY A 78 -11.74 -13.62 -32.69
C GLY A 78 -10.91 -13.50 -31.41
N ILE A 79 -10.07 -14.48 -31.15
CA ILE A 79 -9.17 -14.55 -30.00
C ILE A 79 -7.76 -14.27 -30.49
N THR A 80 -7.04 -13.38 -29.79
CA THR A 80 -5.60 -13.19 -29.97
C THR A 80 -4.90 -13.40 -28.63
N ALA A 81 -4.08 -14.43 -28.55
CA ALA A 81 -3.27 -14.78 -27.40
C ALA A 81 -1.79 -14.47 -27.67
N ALA A 82 -1.10 -13.89 -26.70
CA ALA A 82 0.35 -13.76 -26.69
C ALA A 82 0.92 -14.57 -25.53
N ILE A 83 1.62 -15.64 -25.85
CA ILE A 83 2.23 -16.57 -24.89
C ILE A 83 3.71 -16.23 -24.79
N GLN A 84 4.12 -15.63 -23.68
CA GLN A 84 5.50 -15.24 -23.43
C GLN A 84 6.27 -16.36 -22.75
N PHE A 85 7.41 -16.72 -23.32
CA PHE A 85 8.33 -17.71 -22.81
C PHE A 85 9.49 -17.02 -22.08
N PRO A 86 10.10 -17.67 -21.07
CA PRO A 86 11.17 -17.07 -20.27
C PRO A 86 12.48 -16.91 -21.06
N GLY A 87 12.57 -17.52 -22.23
CA GLY A 87 13.65 -17.36 -23.20
C GLY A 87 13.35 -18.16 -24.48
N PRO A 88 14.34 -18.27 -25.39
CA PRO A 88 14.13 -18.92 -26.68
C PRO A 88 13.65 -20.36 -26.56
N TYR A 89 12.59 -20.69 -27.29
CA TYR A 89 11.98 -22.02 -27.28
C TYR A 89 11.84 -22.56 -28.70
N THR A 90 12.30 -23.80 -28.92
CA THR A 90 12.18 -24.51 -30.19
C THR A 90 11.17 -25.64 -30.07
N PHE A 91 10.01 -25.49 -30.71
CA PHE A 91 8.92 -26.46 -30.64
C PHE A 91 9.28 -27.81 -31.26
N ASN A 92 8.90 -28.91 -30.60
CA ASN A 92 8.79 -30.22 -31.25
C ASN A 92 7.38 -30.39 -31.80
N THR A 93 7.20 -31.22 -32.83
CA THR A 93 5.86 -31.51 -33.37
C THR A 93 4.95 -32.26 -32.38
N SER A 94 5.52 -32.82 -31.31
CA SER A 94 4.79 -33.45 -30.20
C SER A 94 4.35 -32.46 -29.13
N ASP A 95 4.81 -31.22 -29.20
CA ASP A 95 4.44 -30.20 -28.21
C ASP A 95 2.97 -29.81 -28.43
N THR A 96 2.21 -29.66 -27.35
CA THR A 96 0.78 -29.37 -27.42
C THR A 96 0.39 -28.16 -26.57
N PHE A 97 -0.61 -27.43 -27.07
CA PHE A 97 -1.35 -26.40 -26.33
C PHE A 97 -2.77 -26.88 -26.10
N THR A 98 -3.27 -26.77 -24.87
CA THR A 98 -4.68 -27.02 -24.57
C THR A 98 -5.35 -25.72 -24.18
N TRP A 99 -6.33 -25.29 -24.96
CA TRP A 99 -7.13 -24.09 -24.73
C TRP A 99 -8.46 -24.46 -24.10
N GLY A 100 -8.77 -23.93 -22.93
CA GLY A 100 -10.09 -24.04 -22.30
C GLY A 100 -11.04 -22.98 -22.86
N VAL A 101 -12.21 -23.40 -23.34
CA VAL A 101 -13.21 -22.53 -23.97
C VAL A 101 -14.53 -22.66 -23.22
N ASN A 102 -15.01 -21.57 -22.62
CA ASN A 102 -16.31 -21.51 -21.95
C ASN A 102 -17.44 -21.30 -22.99
N GLY A 103 -17.62 -22.26 -23.89
CA GLY A 103 -18.64 -22.25 -24.94
C GLY A 103 -18.88 -23.63 -25.53
N ASP A 104 -19.97 -23.75 -26.32
CA ASP A 104 -20.39 -25.03 -26.89
C ASP A 104 -19.47 -25.45 -28.05
N LEU A 105 -18.68 -26.49 -27.83
CA LEU A 105 -17.84 -27.15 -28.83
C LEU A 105 -18.39 -28.54 -29.25
N ARG A 106 -19.65 -28.85 -28.93
CA ARG A 106 -20.29 -30.10 -29.35
C ARG A 106 -20.65 -30.04 -30.84
N GLY A 107 -20.58 -31.19 -31.52
CA GLY A 107 -20.96 -31.30 -32.93
C GLY A 107 -19.83 -30.91 -33.88
N ASP A 108 -20.16 -30.18 -34.96
CA ASP A 108 -19.18 -29.74 -35.96
C ASP A 108 -18.46 -28.47 -35.50
N ALA A 109 -17.27 -28.64 -34.94
CA ALA A 109 -16.40 -27.56 -34.48
C ALA A 109 -15.33 -27.15 -35.51
N SER A 110 -15.49 -27.53 -36.79
CA SER A 110 -14.49 -27.28 -37.85
C SER A 110 -14.17 -25.81 -38.05
N LEU A 111 -15.13 -24.91 -37.80
CA LEU A 111 -14.91 -23.46 -37.83
C LEU A 111 -13.85 -23.01 -36.82
N TYR A 112 -13.85 -23.58 -35.62
CA TYR A 112 -12.93 -23.20 -34.54
C TYR A 112 -11.59 -23.92 -34.70
N THR A 113 -11.61 -25.23 -34.94
CA THR A 113 -10.37 -26.01 -35.11
C THR A 113 -9.56 -25.62 -36.34
N GLY A 114 -10.23 -25.15 -37.41
CA GLY A 114 -9.60 -24.70 -38.65
C GLY A 114 -9.10 -23.25 -38.65
N SER A 115 -9.27 -22.51 -37.55
CA SER A 115 -9.03 -21.04 -37.50
C SER A 115 -7.69 -20.63 -36.87
N PHE A 116 -6.86 -21.59 -36.44
CA PHE A 116 -5.61 -21.30 -35.73
C PHE A 116 -4.54 -20.74 -36.66
N GLU A 117 -4.10 -19.53 -36.35
CA GLU A 117 -2.93 -18.88 -36.94
C GLU A 117 -1.87 -18.67 -35.86
N ILE A 118 -0.65 -19.13 -36.11
CA ILE A 118 0.45 -19.05 -35.14
C ILE A 118 1.56 -18.17 -35.70
N TYR A 119 2.09 -17.28 -34.87
CA TYR A 119 3.18 -16.37 -35.24
C TYR A 119 4.30 -16.39 -34.21
N ALA A 120 5.53 -16.50 -34.71
CA ALA A 120 6.74 -16.43 -33.88
C ALA A 120 7.17 -14.97 -33.66
N ASP A 121 7.25 -14.56 -32.40
CA ASP A 121 7.78 -13.32 -31.84
C ASP A 121 7.09 -12.01 -32.25
N LYS A 122 6.31 -11.98 -33.32
CA LYS A 122 5.60 -10.80 -33.78
C LYS A 122 4.30 -11.16 -34.49
N LEU A 123 3.25 -10.40 -34.21
CA LEU A 123 2.04 -10.41 -35.03
C LEU A 123 2.31 -9.78 -36.40
N PRO A 124 1.52 -10.13 -37.42
CA PRO A 124 1.45 -9.34 -38.65
C PRO A 124 1.20 -7.87 -38.29
N SER A 125 1.99 -6.97 -38.88
CA SER A 125 1.95 -5.54 -38.59
C SER A 125 2.00 -4.75 -39.89
N GLY A 126 1.32 -3.62 -39.91
CA GLY A 126 1.46 -2.61 -40.95
C GLY A 126 2.20 -1.38 -40.43
N ILE A 127 2.39 -0.42 -41.32
CA ILE A 127 2.85 0.92 -40.97
C ILE A 127 1.64 1.85 -40.90
N LEU A 128 1.44 2.50 -39.76
CA LEU A 128 0.53 3.63 -39.64
C LEU A 128 1.34 4.91 -39.86
N GLU A 129 1.11 5.59 -40.98
CA GLU A 129 1.61 6.94 -41.21
C GLU A 129 0.62 7.95 -40.65
N VAL A 130 1.01 8.64 -39.58
CA VAL A 130 0.22 9.73 -39.01
C VAL A 130 0.78 11.05 -39.52
N GLU A 131 0.02 11.71 -40.37
CA GLU A 131 0.28 13.06 -40.84
C GLU A 131 -0.40 14.05 -39.89
N VAL A 132 0.39 14.78 -39.12
CA VAL A 132 -0.11 15.83 -38.24
C VAL A 132 0.05 17.16 -38.95
N SER A 133 -1.06 17.87 -39.13
CA SER A 133 -1.06 19.20 -39.75
C SER A 133 -0.19 20.17 -38.95
N ASP A 134 0.25 21.26 -39.59
CA ASP A 134 0.91 22.35 -38.88
C ASP A 134 0.05 22.84 -37.71
N ALA A 135 0.71 23.20 -36.60
CA ALA A 135 0.02 23.76 -35.46
C ALA A 135 -0.67 25.09 -35.87
N PRO A 136 -1.91 25.34 -35.42
CA PRO A 136 -2.63 26.57 -35.78
C PRO A 136 -2.03 27.83 -35.12
N ASP A 137 -1.08 27.65 -34.19
CA ASP A 137 -0.35 28.70 -33.50
C ASP A 137 1.10 28.29 -33.26
N ALA A 138 2.03 29.25 -33.35
CA ALA A 138 3.45 29.00 -33.12
C ALA A 138 3.76 28.55 -31.68
N ALA A 139 2.95 28.91 -30.68
CA ALA A 139 3.13 28.45 -29.30
C ALA A 139 2.87 26.95 -29.12
N LEU A 140 2.22 26.31 -30.10
CA LEU A 140 1.88 24.89 -30.11
C LEU A 140 2.86 24.06 -30.95
N SER A 141 3.82 24.67 -31.65
CA SER A 141 4.69 23.95 -32.62
C SER A 141 5.58 22.91 -31.96
N ASP A 142 5.99 23.14 -30.71
CA ASP A 142 6.84 22.24 -29.93
C ASP A 142 6.03 21.26 -29.05
N SER A 143 4.70 21.35 -29.07
CA SER A 143 3.82 20.47 -28.30
C SER A 143 3.70 19.10 -28.97
N GLU A 144 3.54 18.04 -28.18
CA GLU A 144 3.30 16.69 -28.69
C GLU A 144 1.81 16.40 -28.77
N GLN A 145 1.37 15.89 -29.93
CA GLN A 145 0.03 15.41 -30.13
C GLN A 145 -0.06 13.94 -29.70
N THR A 146 -0.88 13.68 -28.70
CA THR A 146 -1.26 12.33 -28.30
C THR A 146 -2.40 11.81 -29.18
N ILE A 147 -2.19 10.67 -29.83
CA ILE A 147 -3.20 9.93 -30.58
C ILE A 147 -3.43 8.59 -29.90
N THR A 148 -4.69 8.25 -29.62
CA THR A 148 -5.04 6.99 -28.96
C THR A 148 -5.73 6.08 -29.97
N LEU A 149 -5.10 4.94 -30.29
CA LEU A 149 -5.72 3.84 -31.04
C LEU A 149 -6.43 2.90 -30.06
N THR A 150 -7.66 2.51 -30.34
CA THR A 150 -8.43 1.58 -29.50
C THR A 150 -8.80 0.33 -30.30
N ARG A 151 -8.44 -0.86 -29.81
CA ARG A 151 -8.83 -2.16 -30.40
C ARG A 151 -9.22 -3.13 -29.29
N GLY A 152 -10.41 -3.72 -29.38
CA GLY A 152 -10.88 -4.72 -28.40
C GLY A 152 -10.96 -4.21 -26.95
N GLY A 153 -11.17 -2.91 -26.75
CA GLY A 153 -11.18 -2.26 -25.43
C GLY A 153 -9.80 -1.86 -24.89
N GLN A 154 -8.70 -2.19 -25.58
CA GLN A 154 -7.35 -1.76 -25.22
C GLN A 154 -6.97 -0.47 -25.96
N SER A 155 -6.29 0.44 -25.25
CA SER A 155 -5.83 1.73 -25.77
C SER A 155 -4.32 1.72 -26.00
N PHE A 156 -3.88 2.21 -27.15
CA PHE A 156 -2.48 2.30 -27.57
C PHE A 156 -2.16 3.77 -27.89
N PRO A 157 -1.52 4.51 -26.97
CA PRO A 157 -1.15 5.90 -27.20
C PRO A 157 0.05 5.99 -28.14
N LEU A 158 0.00 6.96 -29.05
CA LEU A 158 1.06 7.33 -29.98
C LEU A 158 1.33 8.83 -29.81
N SER A 159 2.59 9.23 -29.90
CA SER A 159 2.97 10.65 -29.86
C SER A 159 3.54 11.08 -31.22
N ALA A 160 3.00 12.17 -31.77
CA ALA A 160 3.47 12.77 -33.01
C ALA A 160 3.55 14.30 -32.86
N ARG A 161 4.39 14.95 -33.68
CA ARG A 161 4.56 16.41 -33.63
C ARG A 161 3.81 17.12 -34.75
N PRO A 162 3.24 18.32 -34.50
CA PRO A 162 2.65 19.14 -35.55
C PRO A 162 3.61 19.40 -36.73
N GLY A 163 3.05 19.43 -37.94
CA GLY A 163 3.78 19.67 -39.18
C GLY A 163 4.65 18.49 -39.64
N GLN A 164 4.50 17.31 -39.04
CA GLN A 164 5.30 16.13 -39.36
C GLN A 164 4.42 14.93 -39.73
N THR A 165 4.99 14.06 -40.56
CA THR A 165 4.48 12.70 -40.76
C THR A 165 5.33 11.74 -39.94
N THR A 166 4.71 11.01 -39.03
CA THR A 166 5.38 10.00 -38.20
C THR A 166 4.86 8.61 -38.55
N SER A 167 5.78 7.66 -38.73
CA SER A 167 5.45 6.27 -39.05
C SER A 167 5.55 5.40 -37.79
N PHE A 168 4.47 4.68 -37.48
CA PHE A 168 4.41 3.72 -36.37
C PHE A 168 4.23 2.31 -36.91
N THR A 169 4.92 1.33 -36.33
CA THR A 169 4.62 -0.08 -36.59
C THR A 169 3.47 -0.51 -35.70
N VAL A 170 2.34 -0.85 -36.30
CA VAL A 170 1.10 -1.18 -35.58
C VAL A 170 0.65 -2.58 -36.00
N ALA A 171 0.24 -3.41 -35.04
CA ALA A 171 -0.27 -4.75 -35.33
C ALA A 171 -1.50 -4.65 -36.25
N SER A 172 -1.65 -5.60 -37.18
CA SER A 172 -2.80 -5.59 -38.09
C SER A 172 -4.11 -5.74 -37.32
N GLY A 173 -5.16 -5.04 -37.79
CA GLY A 173 -6.47 -5.04 -37.16
C GLY A 173 -7.25 -3.74 -37.38
N GLN A 174 -8.49 -3.73 -36.87
CA GLN A 174 -9.37 -2.57 -36.87
C GLN A 174 -9.15 -1.73 -35.60
N TYR A 175 -9.02 -0.42 -35.72
CA TYR A 175 -8.85 0.50 -34.60
C TYR A 175 -9.81 1.69 -34.71
N ASN A 176 -10.37 2.11 -33.57
CA ASN A 176 -10.93 3.44 -33.42
C ASN A 176 -9.82 4.41 -32.99
N VAL A 177 -9.87 5.66 -33.46
CA VAL A 177 -8.81 6.64 -33.24
C VAL A 177 -9.37 7.92 -32.64
N LYS A 178 -8.70 8.40 -31.59
CA LYS A 178 -8.95 9.71 -30.98
C LYS A 178 -7.63 10.47 -30.83
N ALA A 179 -7.72 11.79 -30.70
CA ALA A 179 -6.58 12.65 -30.41
C ALA A 179 -6.96 13.60 -29.29
N ASP A 180 -6.04 13.81 -28.35
CA ASP A 180 -6.25 14.69 -27.19
C ASP A 180 -6.01 16.16 -27.57
N GLU A 181 -6.60 17.10 -26.83
CA GLU A 181 -6.38 18.53 -27.05
C GLU A 181 -4.88 18.86 -27.08
N LEU A 182 -4.43 19.56 -28.13
CA LEU A 182 -3.05 20.02 -28.21
C LEU A 182 -2.90 21.26 -27.32
N VAL A 183 -2.01 21.19 -26.33
CA VAL A 183 -1.80 22.26 -25.34
C VAL A 183 -0.33 22.59 -25.21
N ASN A 184 0.00 23.87 -25.03
CA ASN A 184 1.35 24.27 -24.63
C ASN A 184 1.56 24.04 -23.12
N ALA A 185 2.82 24.10 -22.66
CA ALA A 185 3.19 23.78 -21.28
C ALA A 185 2.44 24.58 -20.20
N ASP A 186 2.05 25.81 -20.50
CA ASP A 186 1.34 26.71 -19.58
C ASP A 186 -0.18 26.74 -19.81
N GLU A 187 -0.70 25.94 -20.73
CA GLU A 187 -2.11 25.91 -21.16
C GLU A 187 -2.68 27.29 -21.56
N THR A 188 -1.81 28.20 -22.02
CA THR A 188 -2.20 29.53 -22.52
C THR A 188 -2.63 29.50 -23.97
N VAL A 189 -2.29 28.46 -24.71
CA VAL A 189 -2.76 28.22 -26.06
C VAL A 189 -3.16 26.76 -26.18
N THR A 190 -4.35 26.50 -26.74
CA THR A 190 -4.83 25.16 -27.00
C THR A 190 -5.41 25.05 -28.40
N ALA A 191 -5.49 23.83 -28.94
CA ALA A 191 -6.19 23.54 -30.17
C ALA A 191 -6.88 22.17 -30.11
N THR A 192 -8.17 22.14 -30.41
CA THR A 192 -8.93 20.90 -30.49
C THR A 192 -8.54 20.15 -31.78
N PRO A 193 -8.05 18.91 -31.70
CA PRO A 193 -7.74 18.13 -32.88
C PRO A 193 -9.01 17.52 -33.49
N SER A 194 -8.92 17.17 -34.76
CA SER A 194 -9.83 16.29 -35.46
C SER A 194 -9.02 15.23 -36.19
N VAL A 195 -9.42 13.98 -36.04
CA VAL A 195 -8.76 12.83 -36.67
C VAL A 195 -9.57 12.37 -37.88
N SER A 196 -8.89 12.05 -38.98
CA SER A 196 -9.51 11.48 -40.16
C SER A 196 -8.60 10.41 -40.81
N PRO A 197 -9.10 9.18 -41.01
CA PRO A 197 -10.39 8.66 -40.54
C PRO A 197 -10.36 8.33 -39.03
N THR A 198 -11.53 8.31 -38.39
CA THR A 198 -11.66 7.90 -36.97
C THR A 198 -11.65 6.40 -36.77
N ASP A 199 -11.77 5.63 -37.85
CA ASP A 199 -11.72 4.18 -37.85
C ASP A 199 -10.76 3.75 -38.96
N ILE A 200 -9.74 2.98 -38.59
CA ILE A 200 -8.70 2.52 -39.51
C ILE A 200 -8.57 1.01 -39.48
N THR A 201 -8.27 0.43 -40.64
CA THR A 201 -7.77 -0.94 -40.76
C THR A 201 -6.28 -0.88 -41.04
N VAL A 202 -5.47 -1.49 -40.18
CA VAL A 202 -4.05 -1.69 -40.44
C VAL A 202 -3.89 -3.09 -41.02
N GLU A 203 -3.44 -3.20 -42.27
CA GLU A 203 -3.16 -4.49 -42.90
C GLU A 203 -1.67 -4.83 -42.81
N ALA A 204 -1.36 -6.13 -42.72
CA ALA A 204 0.02 -6.60 -42.64
C ALA A 204 0.84 -6.19 -43.87
N ASP A 205 2.09 -5.76 -43.64
CA ASP A 205 3.03 -5.33 -44.69
C ASP A 205 2.49 -4.19 -45.61
N SER A 206 1.46 -3.49 -45.14
CA SER A 206 0.83 -2.36 -45.83
C SER A 206 1.05 -1.04 -45.08
N THR A 207 0.71 0.08 -45.72
CA THR A 207 0.72 1.39 -45.09
C THR A 207 -0.70 1.95 -45.02
N THR A 208 -1.17 2.23 -43.80
CA THR A 208 -2.43 2.93 -43.52
C THR A 208 -2.12 4.37 -43.16
N LYS A 209 -2.93 5.32 -43.66
CA LYS A 209 -2.74 6.75 -43.42
C LYS A 209 -3.79 7.29 -42.48
N LEU A 210 -3.33 8.13 -41.56
CA LEU A 210 -4.14 8.88 -40.61
C LEU A 210 -3.74 10.35 -40.68
N THR A 211 -4.72 11.25 -40.69
CA THR A 211 -4.45 12.68 -40.59
C THR A 211 -5.00 13.22 -39.28
N VAL A 212 -4.20 13.99 -38.56
CA VAL A 212 -4.65 14.84 -37.46
C VAL A 212 -4.58 16.29 -37.91
N SER A 213 -5.71 16.98 -37.85
CA SER A 213 -5.82 18.41 -38.15
C SER A 213 -6.35 19.16 -36.92
N TYR A 214 -6.21 20.48 -36.92
CA TYR A 214 -6.59 21.30 -35.78
C TYR A 214 -7.70 22.29 -36.12
N GLY A 215 -8.58 22.52 -35.15
CA GLY A 215 -9.43 23.71 -35.11
C GLY A 215 -8.61 24.99 -34.88
N PRO A 216 -9.28 26.16 -34.87
CA PRO A 216 -8.61 27.42 -34.54
C PRO A 216 -8.01 27.37 -33.13
N ALA A 217 -6.82 27.96 -32.96
CA ALA A 217 -6.19 28.08 -31.65
C ALA A 217 -7.07 28.91 -30.71
N GLN A 218 -7.25 28.41 -29.49
CA GLN A 218 -7.85 29.11 -28.37
C GLN A 218 -6.74 29.68 -27.50
N ARG A 219 -6.96 30.88 -26.95
CA ARG A 219 -5.97 31.53 -26.07
C ARG A 219 -6.56 31.78 -24.70
N TYR A 220 -5.71 31.64 -23.70
CA TYR A 220 -6.00 31.80 -22.30
C TYR A 220 -4.82 32.46 -21.60
N SER A 221 -5.07 33.04 -20.44
CA SER A 221 -4.00 33.50 -19.54
C SER A 221 -3.74 32.44 -18.46
N ALA A 222 -2.55 32.51 -17.85
CA ALA A 222 -2.19 31.66 -16.72
C ALA A 222 -1.54 32.52 -15.63
N LEU A 223 -1.75 32.15 -14.37
CA LEU A 223 -1.06 32.74 -13.22
C LEU A 223 -0.24 31.67 -12.51
N ASP A 224 1.00 32.02 -12.16
CA ASP A 224 1.76 31.34 -11.12
C ASP A 224 1.85 32.29 -9.93
N ILE A 225 1.18 31.95 -8.83
CA ILE A 225 1.15 32.75 -7.61
C ILE A 225 2.05 32.08 -6.60
N THR A 226 3.13 32.76 -6.22
CA THR A 226 4.11 32.26 -5.25
C THR A 226 3.93 32.96 -3.93
N VAL A 227 3.60 32.22 -2.87
CA VAL A 227 3.78 32.70 -1.51
C VAL A 227 5.24 32.45 -1.15
N GLY A 228 5.99 33.54 -0.99
CA GLY A 228 7.42 33.50 -0.72
C GLY A 228 7.75 32.92 0.66
N GLN A 229 9.01 33.01 1.05
CA GLN A 229 9.41 32.62 2.39
C GLN A 229 9.03 33.73 3.38
N LEU A 230 7.94 33.53 4.11
CA LEU A 230 7.45 34.52 5.05
C LEU A 230 8.27 34.58 6.34
N SER A 231 8.34 35.76 6.95
CA SER A 231 8.98 36.00 8.24
C SER A 231 8.00 35.76 9.40
N PRO A 232 8.51 35.48 10.62
CA PRO A 232 7.65 35.41 11.80
C PRO A 232 6.77 36.66 11.96
N PRO A 233 5.50 36.52 12.36
CA PRO A 233 4.88 35.29 12.87
C PRO A 233 4.23 34.39 11.77
N LEU A 234 4.41 34.71 10.49
CA LEU A 234 3.74 34.04 9.37
C LEU A 234 4.54 32.87 8.78
N ASP A 235 5.76 32.65 9.25
CA ASP A 235 6.74 31.70 8.73
C ASP A 235 6.30 30.23 8.83
N LYS A 236 5.27 29.93 9.63
CA LYS A 236 4.70 28.58 9.83
C LYS A 236 3.23 28.48 9.41
N GLU A 237 2.70 29.49 8.73
CA GLU A 237 1.28 29.59 8.43
C GLU A 237 0.96 29.17 7.00
N GLN A 238 -0.28 28.75 6.80
CA GLN A 238 -0.90 28.60 5.48
C GLN A 238 -1.63 29.90 5.18
N ILE A 239 -1.36 30.49 4.02
CA ILE A 239 -1.91 31.77 3.62
C ILE A 239 -3.12 31.54 2.71
N HIS A 240 -4.27 32.07 3.12
CA HIS A 240 -5.45 32.06 2.27
C HIS A 240 -5.30 33.13 1.19
N VAL A 241 -5.24 32.70 -0.06
CA VAL A 241 -5.12 33.57 -1.24
C VAL A 241 -6.44 33.57 -2.00
N GLN A 242 -6.93 34.77 -2.32
CA GLN A 242 -8.11 34.98 -3.16
C GLN A 242 -7.69 35.62 -4.47
N VAL A 243 -8.26 35.10 -5.56
CA VAL A 243 -8.04 35.55 -6.94
C VAL A 243 -9.39 35.79 -7.58
N ALA A 244 -9.76 37.04 -7.76
CA ALA A 244 -10.95 37.41 -8.52
C ALA A 244 -10.55 37.74 -9.96
N VAL A 245 -11.26 37.15 -10.93
CA VAL A 245 -11.04 37.36 -12.36
C VAL A 245 -12.34 37.86 -12.99
N GLY A 246 -12.37 39.13 -13.38
CA GLY A 246 -13.61 39.77 -13.85
C GLY A 246 -14.66 39.98 -12.74
N SER A 247 -15.94 40.01 -13.11
CA SER A 247 -17.05 40.35 -12.18
C SER A 247 -17.63 39.17 -11.39
N ASP A 248 -17.40 37.92 -11.81
CA ASP A 248 -18.17 36.77 -11.31
C ASP A 248 -17.33 35.52 -11.01
N GLU A 249 -16.02 35.47 -11.36
CA GLU A 249 -15.16 34.32 -11.08
C GLU A 249 -14.21 34.64 -9.92
N THR A 250 -14.38 33.97 -8.78
CA THR A 250 -13.44 34.02 -7.66
C THR A 250 -12.88 32.62 -7.41
N ARG A 251 -11.55 32.52 -7.34
CA ARG A 251 -10.82 31.32 -6.95
C ARG A 251 -10.13 31.60 -5.61
N ALA A 252 -10.14 30.62 -4.72
CA ALA A 252 -9.46 30.74 -3.43
C ALA A 252 -8.72 29.44 -3.12
N PHE A 253 -7.57 29.56 -2.48
CA PHE A 253 -6.76 28.42 -2.06
C PHE A 253 -5.89 28.80 -0.86
N ASP A 254 -5.56 27.81 -0.04
CA ASP A 254 -4.56 27.97 1.01
C ASP A 254 -3.19 27.57 0.45
N SER A 255 -2.18 28.40 0.71
CA SER A 255 -0.83 28.22 0.18
C SER A 255 0.19 28.21 1.32
N PRO A 256 1.04 27.18 1.43
CA PRO A 256 2.14 27.18 2.38
C PRO A 256 3.20 28.20 1.96
N ASN A 257 4.10 28.50 2.89
CA ASN A 257 5.29 29.28 2.57
C ASN A 257 6.18 28.57 1.55
N ASN A 258 6.79 29.38 0.69
CA ASN A 258 7.68 28.95 -0.38
C ASN A 258 7.02 27.96 -1.37
N GLN A 259 5.74 28.16 -1.67
CA GLN A 259 4.99 27.38 -2.66
C GLN A 259 4.45 28.26 -3.79
N THR A 260 4.50 27.72 -5.00
CA THR A 260 3.82 28.28 -6.17
C THR A 260 2.55 27.49 -6.46
N THR A 261 1.43 28.21 -6.57
CA THR A 261 0.14 27.67 -7.04
C THR A 261 -0.13 28.14 -8.47
N SER A 262 -0.43 27.17 -9.34
CA SER A 262 -0.66 27.38 -10.76
C SER A 262 -2.16 27.48 -11.07
N LEU A 263 -2.60 28.60 -11.61
CA LEU A 263 -3.94 28.78 -12.18
C LEU A 263 -3.84 28.81 -13.70
N ARG A 264 -4.55 27.91 -14.36
CA ARG A 264 -4.50 27.70 -15.82
C ARG A 264 -5.85 28.02 -16.46
N ARG A 265 -5.84 28.28 -17.77
CA ARG A 265 -7.01 28.58 -18.61
C ARG A 265 -7.88 29.74 -18.11
N LEU A 266 -7.27 30.81 -17.61
CA LEU A 266 -7.98 32.04 -17.25
C LEU A 266 -8.41 32.80 -18.52
N PRO A 267 -9.37 33.73 -18.42
CA PRO A 267 -9.72 34.63 -19.51
C PRO A 267 -8.51 35.20 -20.26
N SER A 268 -8.62 35.27 -21.58
CA SER A 268 -7.57 35.72 -22.51
C SER A 268 -7.17 37.19 -22.33
N SER A 269 -8.01 37.98 -21.66
CA SER A 269 -7.82 39.40 -21.38
C SER A 269 -8.68 39.84 -20.20
N GLY A 270 -8.42 41.03 -19.70
CA GLY A 270 -9.07 41.60 -18.51
C GLY A 270 -8.09 41.73 -17.35
N THR A 271 -8.62 41.97 -16.15
CA THR A 271 -7.81 42.15 -14.95
C THR A 271 -8.14 41.03 -13.96
N ALA A 272 -7.10 40.41 -13.39
CA ALA A 272 -7.21 39.58 -12.21
C ALA A 272 -6.74 40.37 -10.99
N THR A 273 -7.44 40.22 -9.87
CA THR A 273 -7.04 40.82 -8.60
C THR A 273 -6.72 39.74 -7.59
N ILE A 274 -5.58 39.90 -6.91
CA ILE A 274 -5.05 38.93 -5.97
C ILE A 274 -4.87 39.62 -4.62
N ASP A 275 -5.40 39.00 -3.57
CA ASP A 275 -5.13 39.38 -2.19
C ASP A 275 -4.96 38.14 -1.31
N ALA A 276 -4.35 38.34 -0.15
CA ALA A 276 -4.09 37.29 0.82
C ALA A 276 -4.46 37.77 2.21
N VAL A 277 -5.05 36.88 3.00
CA VAL A 277 -5.54 37.18 4.35
C VAL A 277 -5.36 36.00 5.30
N LEU A 278 -5.11 36.32 6.57
CA LEU A 278 -5.09 35.37 7.68
C LEU A 278 -5.36 36.15 8.97
N THR A 279 -5.99 35.52 9.95
CA THR A 279 -6.07 36.08 11.31
C THR A 279 -5.36 35.15 12.30
N LEU A 280 -4.18 35.54 12.78
CA LEU A 280 -3.41 34.76 13.75
C LEU A 280 -3.50 35.43 15.13
N ASN A 281 -4.02 34.70 16.14
CA ASN A 281 -4.13 35.18 17.51
C ASN A 281 -4.75 36.61 17.60
N ASN A 282 -5.88 36.83 16.93
CA ASN A 282 -6.62 38.10 16.82
C ASN A 282 -5.89 39.27 16.14
N THR A 283 -4.75 38.99 15.50
CA THR A 283 -4.11 39.93 14.58
C THR A 283 -4.43 39.51 13.16
N LYS A 284 -5.18 40.35 12.44
CA LYS A 284 -5.45 40.16 11.02
C LYS A 284 -4.22 40.61 10.23
N TRP A 285 -3.71 39.74 9.39
CA TRP A 285 -2.66 39.98 8.42
C TRP A 285 -3.28 39.96 7.04
N TYR A 286 -2.99 40.98 6.23
CA TYR A 286 -3.56 41.09 4.89
C TYR A 286 -2.62 41.81 3.93
N THR A 287 -2.68 41.45 2.66
CA THR A 287 -2.02 42.22 1.59
C THR A 287 -2.96 43.25 1.01
N SER A 288 -2.39 44.30 0.40
CA SER A 288 -3.18 45.15 -0.49
C SER A 288 -3.52 44.38 -1.76
N GLN A 289 -4.73 44.57 -2.28
CA GLN A 289 -5.18 43.95 -3.53
C GLN A 289 -4.21 44.30 -4.67
N GLN A 290 -3.56 43.29 -5.23
CA GLN A 290 -2.69 43.40 -6.39
C GLN A 290 -3.53 43.23 -7.65
N SER A 291 -3.35 44.07 -8.67
CA SER A 291 -4.04 43.92 -9.96
C SER A 291 -3.03 43.53 -11.05
N VAL A 292 -3.36 42.49 -11.81
CA VAL A 292 -2.56 42.03 -12.95
C VAL A 292 -3.40 42.00 -14.21
N GLU A 293 -2.83 42.50 -15.30
CA GLU A 293 -3.47 42.49 -16.62
C GLU A 293 -3.23 41.15 -17.30
N LEU A 294 -4.31 40.49 -17.72
CA LEU A 294 -4.30 39.20 -18.41
C LEU A 294 -3.92 39.40 -19.88
N SER A 295 -3.01 38.55 -20.40
CA SER A 295 -2.34 38.80 -21.69
C SER A 295 -2.04 37.56 -22.55
N ASN A 296 -2.84 36.50 -22.46
CA ASN A 296 -2.61 35.24 -23.21
C ASN A 296 -1.24 34.58 -22.95
N SER A 297 -0.69 34.83 -21.77
CA SER A 297 0.64 34.36 -21.37
C SER A 297 0.62 33.96 -19.90
N LEU A 298 1.67 33.27 -19.48
CA LEU A 298 1.94 33.06 -18.06
C LEU A 298 2.36 34.37 -17.41
N ILE A 299 1.72 34.71 -16.29
CA ILE A 299 2.06 35.86 -15.45
C ILE A 299 2.45 35.31 -14.08
N LYS A 300 3.58 35.80 -13.55
CA LYS A 300 4.09 35.40 -12.24
C LYS A 300 3.78 36.48 -11.22
N VAL A 301 3.20 36.08 -10.09
CA VAL A 301 2.82 36.95 -8.97
C VAL A 301 3.50 36.44 -7.72
N ASN A 302 4.13 37.34 -6.95
CA ASN A 302 4.80 36.98 -5.70
C ASN A 302 4.12 37.70 -4.53
N ILE A 303 3.87 36.94 -3.46
CA ILE A 303 3.35 37.40 -2.19
C ILE A 303 4.46 37.27 -1.15
N GLU A 304 5.01 38.40 -0.71
CA GLU A 304 6.20 38.46 0.16
C GLU A 304 5.88 39.07 1.53
N SER A 305 6.78 38.85 2.50
CA SER A 305 6.60 39.30 3.90
C SER A 305 6.32 40.81 4.04
N ASP A 306 6.98 41.64 3.22
CA ASP A 306 6.89 43.09 3.28
C ASP A 306 5.58 43.65 2.71
N GLN A 307 4.76 42.82 2.07
CA GLN A 307 3.47 43.19 1.51
C GLN A 307 2.32 43.02 2.51
N PHE A 308 2.55 42.31 3.63
CA PHE A 308 1.54 42.14 4.67
C PHE A 308 1.47 43.35 5.59
N SER A 309 0.27 43.92 5.70
CA SER A 309 -0.12 44.84 6.76
C SER A 309 -0.84 44.07 7.86
N SER A 310 -0.87 44.62 9.08
CA SER A 310 -1.59 44.01 10.18
C SER A 310 -2.43 44.99 10.99
N GLU A 311 -3.55 44.49 11.50
CA GLU A 311 -4.43 45.20 12.42
C GLU A 311 -4.98 44.25 13.49
N ASN A 312 -5.27 44.78 14.67
CA ASN A 312 -5.94 44.02 15.72
C ASN A 312 -7.44 43.97 15.45
N ILE A 313 -8.04 42.81 15.63
CA ILE A 313 -9.49 42.63 15.52
C ILE A 313 -10.19 43.10 16.82
N ASP A 314 -11.41 43.62 16.71
CA ASP A 314 -12.27 43.85 17.87
C ASP A 314 -12.69 42.52 18.50
N THR A 315 -12.25 42.29 19.73
CA THR A 315 -12.44 41.05 20.48
C THR A 315 -13.53 41.15 21.54
N SER A 316 -14.34 42.21 21.53
CA SER A 316 -15.37 42.45 22.55
C SER A 316 -16.45 41.36 22.62
N SER A 317 -16.68 40.63 21.53
CA SER A 317 -17.60 39.48 21.46
C SER A 317 -16.93 38.12 21.66
N PHE A 318 -15.60 38.08 21.85
CA PHE A 318 -14.82 36.85 21.92
C PHE A 318 -14.80 36.31 23.37
N VAL A 319 -14.50 35.02 23.52
CA VAL A 319 -14.60 34.31 24.80
C VAL A 319 -13.29 33.63 25.18
N ASP A 320 -13.01 33.48 26.48
CA ASP A 320 -11.89 32.66 26.93
C ASP A 320 -12.22 31.18 26.74
N LEU A 321 -11.36 30.44 26.03
CA LEU A 321 -11.46 28.98 25.94
C LEU A 321 -10.51 28.31 26.95
N PRO A 322 -11.03 27.69 28.03
CA PRO A 322 -10.22 26.88 28.93
C PRO A 322 -9.83 25.55 28.28
N ILE A 323 -8.59 25.13 28.53
CA ILE A 323 -8.02 23.83 28.18
C ILE A 323 -7.63 23.12 29.48
N ASN A 324 -8.29 22.01 29.78
CA ASN A 324 -7.92 21.14 30.88
C ASN A 324 -6.84 20.16 30.41
N VAL A 325 -5.62 20.35 30.89
CA VAL A 325 -4.48 19.52 30.54
C VAL A 325 -4.34 18.41 31.58
N THR A 326 -4.24 17.17 31.13
CA THR A 326 -3.83 16.01 31.92
C THR A 326 -2.55 15.45 31.34
N ALA A 327 -1.42 15.62 32.04
CA ALA A 327 -0.11 15.17 31.59
C ALA A 327 0.43 14.04 32.47
N ASP A 328 1.09 13.05 31.86
CA ASP A 328 1.87 12.02 32.56
C ASP A 328 2.98 12.68 33.41
N PRO A 329 3.08 12.40 34.72
CA PRO A 329 4.06 13.05 35.60
C PRO A 329 5.53 12.82 35.23
N GLU A 330 5.83 11.80 34.42
CA GLU A 330 7.19 11.53 33.92
C GLU A 330 7.64 12.55 32.84
N LEU A 331 6.70 13.27 32.22
CA LEU A 331 6.99 14.26 31.20
C LEU A 331 7.34 15.60 31.85
N THR A 332 8.54 16.12 31.56
CA THR A 332 8.99 17.43 32.09
C THR A 332 9.78 18.21 31.03
N GLY A 333 9.70 19.54 31.10
CA GLY A 333 10.61 20.44 30.36
C GLY A 333 10.20 20.83 28.93
N ASP A 334 9.36 20.03 28.24
CA ASP A 334 8.90 20.35 26.87
C ASP A 334 7.43 20.85 26.82
N SER A 335 6.97 21.21 25.61
CA SER A 335 5.63 21.73 25.31
C SER A 335 5.02 21.08 24.07
N ILE A 336 3.69 21.08 24.00
CA ILE A 336 2.90 20.66 22.84
C ILE A 336 2.46 21.89 22.06
N ALA A 337 2.73 21.92 20.76
CA ALA A 337 2.17 22.92 19.87
C ALA A 337 0.66 22.70 19.76
N PHE A 338 -0.14 23.68 20.17
CA PHE A 338 -1.59 23.64 20.11
C PHE A 338 -2.11 24.66 19.10
N ARG A 339 -3.05 24.23 18.26
CA ARG A 339 -3.69 25.09 17.26
C ARG A 339 -5.20 24.89 17.20
N LEU A 340 -5.90 25.99 16.95
CA LEU A 340 -7.28 26.00 16.50
C LEU A 340 -7.32 26.64 15.12
N VAL A 341 -7.98 26.02 14.16
CA VAL A 341 -8.13 26.60 12.81
C VAL A 341 -9.61 26.61 12.47
N SER A 342 -10.15 27.81 12.18
CA SER A 342 -11.57 27.95 11.88
C SER A 342 -11.94 27.07 10.67
N THR A 343 -13.12 26.47 10.74
CA THR A 343 -13.66 25.65 9.64
C THR A 343 -14.36 26.48 8.57
N ASP A 344 -14.68 27.74 8.86
CA ASP A 344 -15.14 28.70 7.86
C ASP A 344 -13.96 29.51 7.29
N GLN A 345 -14.13 30.04 6.08
CA GLN A 345 -13.08 30.71 5.28
C GLN A 345 -12.59 32.05 5.87
N THR A 346 -12.85 32.32 7.15
CA THR A 346 -12.46 33.56 7.85
C THR A 346 -10.99 33.55 8.31
N ALA A 347 -10.30 32.41 8.16
CA ALA A 347 -8.88 32.21 8.44
C ALA A 347 -8.44 32.56 9.87
N PHE A 348 -9.32 32.40 10.87
CA PHE A 348 -8.93 32.52 12.28
C PHE A 348 -8.08 31.32 12.72
N ILE A 349 -6.88 31.62 13.21
CA ILE A 349 -5.89 30.68 13.70
C ILE A 349 -5.48 31.02 15.14
N TYR A 350 -5.86 30.09 16.00
CA TYR A 350 -5.41 29.76 17.35
C TYR A 350 -3.99 29.21 17.38
N SER A 351 -2.97 29.81 18.03
CA SER A 351 -1.69 29.10 18.22
C SER A 351 -1.06 29.36 19.58
N LYS A 352 -0.65 28.28 20.26
CA LYS A 352 -0.01 28.32 21.59
C LYS A 352 0.84 27.09 21.86
N ASP A 353 1.99 27.28 22.51
CA ASP A 353 2.71 26.17 23.12
C ASP A 353 2.17 25.88 24.53
N ILE A 354 1.75 24.64 24.75
CA ILE A 354 1.20 24.15 26.02
C ILE A 354 2.27 23.38 26.76
N ALA A 355 2.71 23.89 27.92
CA ALA A 355 3.61 23.14 28.80
C ALA A 355 2.99 21.80 29.22
N MET A 356 3.78 20.72 29.22
CA MET A 356 3.33 19.38 29.63
C MET A 356 3.15 19.29 31.15
N LYS A 357 2.12 19.95 31.67
CA LYS A 357 1.81 20.00 33.10
C LYS A 357 0.30 19.97 33.32
N SER A 358 -0.15 19.06 34.18
CA SER A 358 -1.56 18.95 34.54
C SER A 358 -2.09 20.23 35.17
N GLY A 359 -3.29 20.63 34.76
CA GLY A 359 -3.96 21.85 35.22
C GLY A 359 -4.84 22.48 34.14
N THR A 360 -5.61 23.49 34.51
CA THR A 360 -6.41 24.26 33.55
C THR A 360 -5.66 25.52 33.14
N ILE A 361 -5.55 25.73 31.83
CA ILE A 361 -5.01 26.96 31.23
C ILE A 361 -6.06 27.56 30.28
N THR A 362 -5.83 28.77 29.79
CA THR A 362 -6.59 29.33 28.66
C THR A 362 -5.72 29.38 27.41
N VAL A 363 -6.32 29.54 26.22
CA VAL A 363 -5.59 29.86 24.99
C VAL A 363 -4.73 31.13 25.17
N GLY A 364 -5.10 32.04 26.08
CA GLY A 364 -4.34 33.26 26.40
C GLY A 364 -4.72 34.46 25.52
N THR A 365 -5.41 34.19 24.42
CA THR A 365 -6.07 35.17 23.56
C THR A 365 -7.56 34.78 23.47
N PRO A 366 -8.51 35.72 23.63
CA PRO A 366 -9.94 35.43 23.48
C PRO A 366 -10.22 34.81 22.11
N VAL A 367 -11.07 33.79 22.07
CA VAL A 367 -11.40 33.02 20.87
C VAL A 367 -12.75 33.48 20.35
N GLU A 368 -12.83 33.79 19.06
CA GLU A 368 -14.08 34.09 18.37
C GLU A 368 -15.03 32.88 18.44
N PRO A 369 -16.32 33.08 18.79
CA PRO A 369 -17.29 32.01 18.75
C PRO A 369 -17.43 31.43 17.34
N GLY A 370 -17.33 30.12 17.20
CA GLY A 370 -17.28 29.47 15.89
C GLY A 370 -16.94 27.98 15.97
N THR A 371 -16.77 27.35 14.82
CA THR A 371 -16.37 25.93 14.74
C THR A 371 -14.92 25.84 14.28
N TYR A 372 -14.11 25.14 15.05
CA TYR A 372 -12.68 25.01 14.84
C TYR A 372 -12.28 23.55 14.68
N THR A 373 -11.33 23.28 13.79
CA THR A 373 -10.48 22.10 13.91
C THR A 373 -9.45 22.34 15.01
N VAL A 374 -9.15 21.30 15.78
CA VAL A 374 -8.19 21.35 16.87
C VAL A 374 -7.00 20.49 16.49
N ARG A 375 -5.79 21.01 16.69
CA ARG A 375 -4.56 20.26 16.45
C ARG A 375 -3.65 20.40 17.66
N ALA A 376 -3.20 19.26 18.18
CA ALA A 376 -2.19 19.20 19.22
C ALA A 376 -1.30 17.99 18.93
N PRO A 377 -0.45 18.01 17.90
CA PRO A 377 0.33 16.84 17.53
C PRO A 377 1.22 16.38 18.68
N GLY A 378 1.37 15.06 18.79
CA GLY A 378 2.44 14.45 19.58
C GLY A 378 3.78 14.59 18.85
N PHE A 379 4.85 14.20 19.52
CA PHE A 379 6.21 14.26 18.96
C PHE A 379 7.04 13.07 19.45
N VAL A 380 8.15 12.79 18.78
CA VAL A 380 9.16 11.82 19.25
C VAL A 380 10.42 12.58 19.62
N LYS A 381 11.01 12.26 20.78
CA LYS A 381 12.28 12.83 21.23
C LYS A 381 13.10 11.78 21.96
N ASP A 382 14.36 11.65 21.56
CA ASP A 382 15.30 10.62 22.03
C ASP A 382 14.69 9.20 22.00
N GLY A 383 13.95 8.90 20.92
CA GLY A 383 13.24 7.61 20.79
C GLY A 383 11.88 7.54 21.48
N THR A 384 11.58 8.43 22.41
CA THR A 384 10.37 8.34 23.23
C THR A 384 9.23 9.13 22.60
N LEU A 385 8.10 8.45 22.38
CA LEU A 385 6.86 9.07 21.92
C LEU A 385 6.21 9.86 23.06
N THR A 386 5.84 11.11 22.79
CA THR A 386 4.86 11.87 23.56
C THR A 386 3.58 11.95 22.74
N ALA A 387 2.55 11.23 23.16
CA ALA A 387 1.27 11.19 22.47
C ALA A 387 0.26 12.15 23.11
N THR A 388 -0.63 12.67 22.27
CA THR A 388 -1.70 13.56 22.68
C THR A 388 -3.05 12.95 22.32
N GLN A 389 -4.07 13.29 23.11
CA GLN A 389 -5.46 12.97 22.83
C GLN A 389 -6.29 14.22 23.09
N VAL A 390 -6.96 14.69 22.03
CA VAL A 390 -7.83 15.87 21.99
C VAL A 390 -8.91 15.62 20.95
N VAL A 391 -10.07 16.27 21.08
CA VAL A 391 -11.11 16.21 20.04
C VAL A 391 -10.64 16.91 18.76
N ASP A 392 -10.94 16.37 17.58
CA ASP A 392 -10.48 16.96 16.31
C ASP A 392 -11.24 18.24 15.92
N LYS A 393 -12.43 18.45 16.49
CA LYS A 393 -13.28 19.62 16.28
C LYS A 393 -13.90 20.11 17.58
N ILE A 394 -14.10 21.42 17.69
CA ILE A 394 -14.81 22.05 18.80
C ILE A 394 -15.70 23.19 18.29
N VAL A 395 -16.87 23.34 18.90
CA VAL A 395 -17.71 24.54 18.77
C VAL A 395 -17.46 25.43 19.99
N VAL A 396 -16.93 26.63 19.74
CA VAL A 396 -16.71 27.67 20.75
C VAL A 396 -17.99 28.50 20.86
N ALA A 397 -18.70 28.38 21.98
CA ALA A 397 -19.95 29.06 22.23
C ALA A 397 -19.72 30.52 22.66
N SER A 398 -20.61 31.42 22.21
CA SER A 398 -20.53 32.86 22.52
C SER A 398 -20.80 33.22 23.98
N ASP A 399 -21.30 32.28 24.78
CA ASP A 399 -21.51 32.45 26.21
C ASP A 399 -20.28 32.08 27.06
N GLY A 400 -19.19 31.61 26.43
CA GLY A 400 -17.96 31.21 27.11
C GLY A 400 -18.04 29.88 27.87
N SER A 401 -19.07 29.06 27.59
CA SER A 401 -19.26 27.77 28.27
C SER A 401 -18.40 26.62 27.71
N SER A 402 -17.85 26.77 26.50
CA SER A 402 -17.01 25.75 25.86
C SER A 402 -15.73 25.50 26.63
N LYS A 403 -15.25 24.25 26.61
CA LYS A 403 -13.99 23.82 27.19
C LYS A 403 -13.37 22.71 26.36
N LEU A 404 -12.05 22.60 26.41
CA LEU A 404 -11.29 21.55 25.73
C LEU A 404 -10.56 20.69 26.76
N ASP A 405 -10.54 19.38 26.55
CA ASP A 405 -9.72 18.46 27.33
C ASP A 405 -8.55 17.97 26.47
N LEU A 406 -7.32 18.14 26.96
CA LEU A 406 -6.10 17.69 26.32
C LEU A 406 -5.37 16.71 27.24
N LYS A 407 -5.25 15.45 26.82
CA LYS A 407 -4.44 14.46 27.52
C LYS A 407 -3.09 14.30 26.82
N ILE A 408 -2.01 14.32 27.59
CA ILE A 408 -0.63 14.16 27.14
C ILE A 408 -0.05 12.95 27.86
N THR A 409 0.35 11.93 27.10
CA THR A 409 0.77 10.62 27.63
C THR A 409 2.16 10.28 27.12
N ARG A 410 3.01 9.76 28.01
CA ARG A 410 4.28 9.16 27.59
C ARG A 410 4.00 7.81 26.94
N GLY A 411 4.34 7.68 25.66
CA GLY A 411 4.25 6.46 24.88
C GLY A 411 5.53 5.60 24.96
N PRO A 412 5.66 4.61 24.07
CA PRO A 412 6.83 3.74 24.01
C PRO A 412 8.12 4.46 23.61
N ASN A 413 9.24 3.82 23.91
CA ASN A 413 10.51 4.09 23.24
C ASN A 413 10.58 3.25 21.95
N LEU A 414 10.75 3.90 20.81
CA LEU A 414 10.75 3.30 19.48
C LEU A 414 12.12 2.73 19.08
N LEU A 415 13.17 3.00 19.86
CA LEU A 415 14.51 2.45 19.63
C LEU A 415 14.59 1.01 20.12
N VAL A 416 14.09 0.09 19.30
CA VAL A 416 14.15 -1.35 19.57
C VAL A 416 15.51 -1.89 19.16
N ARG A 417 16.20 -2.56 20.09
CA ARG A 417 17.55 -3.09 19.84
C ARG A 417 17.59 -4.00 18.60
N GLY A 418 18.62 -3.82 17.78
CA GLY A 418 18.82 -4.57 16.53
C GLY A 418 18.09 -3.97 15.32
N PHE A 419 17.06 -3.14 15.53
CA PHE A 419 16.40 -2.38 14.49
C PHE A 419 17.07 -1.01 14.30
N PRO A 420 16.95 -0.39 13.11
CA PRO A 420 17.47 0.95 12.88
C PRO A 420 16.76 2.01 13.72
N ASN A 421 17.38 3.19 13.84
CA ASN A 421 16.82 4.36 14.53
C ASN A 421 15.92 5.22 13.62
N TYR A 422 15.30 4.60 12.63
CA TYR A 422 14.31 5.16 11.71
C TYR A 422 13.24 4.10 11.45
N LEU A 423 12.03 4.49 11.03
CA LEU A 423 10.95 3.55 10.76
C LEU A 423 11.40 2.53 9.70
N GLY A 424 11.43 1.24 10.06
CA GLY A 424 11.96 0.18 9.23
C GLY A 424 10.90 -0.61 8.47
N PHE A 425 11.13 -0.92 7.20
CA PHE A 425 10.34 -1.92 6.47
C PHE A 425 11.14 -3.21 6.34
N GLY A 426 10.52 -4.31 6.75
CA GLY A 426 11.07 -5.66 6.60
C GLY A 426 10.19 -6.54 5.75
N ALA A 427 10.72 -7.71 5.37
CA ALA A 427 10.05 -8.58 4.41
C ALA A 427 10.14 -10.05 4.78
N LEU A 428 9.09 -10.81 4.46
CA LEU A 428 9.16 -12.25 4.44
C LEU A 428 10.16 -12.67 3.36
N SER A 429 11.00 -13.65 3.67
CA SER A 429 11.72 -14.42 2.66
C SER A 429 11.12 -15.82 2.56
N ASP A 430 10.86 -16.31 1.35
CA ASP A 430 10.54 -17.72 1.13
C ASP A 430 11.79 -18.61 1.10
N LEU A 431 12.98 -18.00 1.01
CA LEU A 431 14.31 -18.59 0.85
C LEU A 431 14.57 -19.20 -0.54
N VAL A 432 13.84 -18.76 -1.56
CA VAL A 432 14.11 -19.09 -2.96
C VAL A 432 15.24 -18.22 -3.51
N ASP A 433 15.18 -16.90 -3.31
CA ASP A 433 16.26 -15.97 -3.66
C ASP A 433 17.29 -15.85 -2.52
N LEU A 434 18.28 -16.75 -2.51
CA LEU A 434 19.37 -16.72 -1.53
C LEU A 434 20.45 -15.68 -1.85
N GLU A 435 20.40 -15.03 -3.02
CA GLU A 435 21.28 -13.90 -3.34
C GLU A 435 20.70 -12.57 -2.82
N GLY A 436 19.43 -12.57 -2.38
CA GLY A 436 18.77 -11.44 -1.74
C GLY A 436 18.59 -10.24 -2.66
N LYS A 437 18.40 -10.44 -3.96
CA LYS A 437 18.25 -9.38 -4.97
C LYS A 437 17.03 -8.52 -4.71
N ASP A 438 15.88 -9.12 -4.43
CA ASP A 438 14.64 -8.39 -4.16
C ASP A 438 14.74 -7.58 -2.87
N LEU A 439 15.24 -8.23 -1.81
CA LEU A 439 15.46 -7.63 -0.50
C LEU A 439 16.46 -6.45 -0.56
N THR A 440 17.54 -6.62 -1.33
CA THR A 440 18.53 -5.56 -1.59
C THR A 440 17.92 -4.42 -2.39
N SER A 441 17.15 -4.72 -3.45
CA SER A 441 16.53 -3.70 -4.31
C SER A 441 15.57 -2.80 -3.53
N ALA A 442 14.82 -3.39 -2.60
CA ALA A 442 13.93 -2.68 -1.69
C ALA A 442 14.66 -1.99 -0.52
N LYS A 443 15.94 -2.28 -0.28
CA LYS A 443 16.73 -1.78 0.86
C LYS A 443 16.10 -2.10 2.23
N VAL A 444 15.59 -3.32 2.39
CA VAL A 444 14.90 -3.74 3.62
C VAL A 444 15.79 -3.61 4.86
N THR A 445 15.15 -3.43 6.02
CA THR A 445 15.82 -3.30 7.32
C THR A 445 15.78 -4.58 8.15
N SER A 446 14.94 -5.53 7.76
CA SER A 446 14.88 -6.86 8.36
C SER A 446 14.31 -7.89 7.38
N VAL A 447 14.66 -9.15 7.60
CA VAL A 447 14.19 -10.29 6.82
C VAL A 447 13.59 -11.30 7.79
N PHE A 448 12.36 -11.73 7.56
CA PHE A 448 11.71 -12.70 8.45
C PHE A 448 11.35 -14.03 7.79
N LYS A 449 11.37 -15.09 8.60
CA LYS A 449 11.02 -16.46 8.20
C LYS A 449 10.54 -17.25 9.41
N TYR A 450 9.65 -18.21 9.19
CA TYR A 450 9.26 -19.21 10.18
C TYR A 450 10.40 -20.21 10.45
N ALA A 451 10.73 -20.41 11.72
CA ALA A 451 11.77 -21.34 12.17
C ALA A 451 11.31 -22.81 12.07
N GLY A 452 12.26 -23.74 11.97
CA GLY A 452 11.98 -25.17 11.94
C GLY A 452 11.68 -25.72 10.53
N THR A 453 10.96 -26.84 10.45
CA THR A 453 10.70 -27.53 9.17
C THR A 453 9.46 -27.01 8.48
N ASP A 454 8.37 -26.91 9.22
CA ASP A 454 7.04 -26.53 8.73
C ASP A 454 6.59 -25.16 9.27
N GLY A 455 7.39 -24.54 10.14
CA GLY A 455 7.05 -23.26 10.76
C GLY A 455 6.04 -23.36 11.90
N ALA A 456 5.66 -24.57 12.34
CA ALA A 456 4.65 -24.82 13.36
C ALA A 456 5.24 -25.26 14.71
N GLY A 457 6.55 -25.07 14.92
CA GLY A 457 7.25 -25.42 16.16
C GLY A 457 7.69 -26.87 16.27
N ASP A 458 7.37 -27.70 15.27
CA ASP A 458 7.82 -29.09 15.12
C ASP A 458 7.55 -29.94 16.39
N ALA A 459 6.35 -29.85 16.96
CA ALA A 459 5.96 -30.50 18.22
C ALA A 459 6.11 -32.04 18.22
N GLY A 460 6.22 -32.66 17.05
CA GLY A 460 6.39 -34.11 16.90
C GLY A 460 7.76 -34.65 17.35
N GLY A 461 8.77 -33.79 17.54
CA GLY A 461 10.09 -34.24 17.98
C GLY A 461 11.16 -33.16 18.05
N TYR A 462 12.28 -33.49 18.69
CA TYR A 462 13.46 -32.63 18.66
C TYR A 462 14.08 -32.58 17.27
N LEU A 463 14.24 -31.37 16.74
CA LEU A 463 14.99 -31.13 15.52
C LEU A 463 16.50 -31.30 15.77
N THR A 464 17.18 -31.92 14.82
CA THR A 464 18.65 -32.00 14.81
C THR A 464 19.30 -30.76 14.21
N ASP A 465 18.58 -30.04 13.34
CA ASP A 465 19.02 -28.81 12.68
C ASP A 465 17.81 -27.91 12.35
N ASP A 466 18.06 -26.63 12.11
CA ASP A 466 17.08 -25.65 11.63
C ASP A 466 17.70 -24.83 10.48
N PRO A 467 17.58 -25.34 9.24
CA PRO A 467 18.10 -24.65 8.06
C PRO A 467 17.39 -23.31 7.80
N ALA A 468 16.13 -23.14 8.20
CA ALA A 468 15.41 -21.88 8.01
C ALA A 468 16.06 -20.76 8.81
N THR A 469 16.37 -21.01 10.09
CA THR A 469 17.11 -20.04 10.92
C THR A 469 18.49 -19.75 10.32
N THR A 470 19.29 -20.78 10.04
CA THR A 470 20.67 -20.59 9.54
C THR A 470 20.72 -19.83 8.22
N LYS A 471 19.83 -20.17 7.27
CA LYS A 471 19.79 -19.49 5.96
C LYS A 471 19.30 -18.06 6.07
N THR A 472 18.30 -17.78 6.91
CA THR A 472 17.77 -16.42 7.10
C THR A 472 18.81 -15.49 7.69
N VAL A 473 19.58 -15.95 8.69
CA VAL A 473 20.69 -15.17 9.28
C VAL A 473 21.77 -14.85 8.24
N LYS A 474 22.12 -15.83 7.40
CA LYS A 474 23.09 -15.63 6.31
C LYS A 474 22.58 -14.69 5.22
N LEU A 475 21.31 -14.83 4.86
CA LEU A 475 20.67 -13.97 3.87
C LEU A 475 20.62 -12.52 4.37
N ALA A 476 20.23 -12.28 5.62
CA ALA A 476 20.24 -10.94 6.21
C ALA A 476 21.65 -10.33 6.21
N ALA A 477 22.68 -11.11 6.56
CA ALA A 477 24.06 -10.65 6.49
C ALA A 477 24.51 -10.30 5.05
N LEU A 478 24.12 -11.11 4.06
CA LEU A 478 24.41 -10.85 2.65
C LEU A 478 23.71 -9.58 2.14
N VAL A 479 22.43 -9.40 2.45
CA VAL A 479 21.68 -8.19 2.09
C VAL A 479 22.31 -6.95 2.74
N SER A 480 22.72 -7.05 4.01
CA SER A 480 23.46 -6.00 4.70
C SER A 480 24.77 -5.62 3.98
N GLU A 481 25.54 -6.61 3.52
CA GLU A 481 26.76 -6.40 2.72
C GLU A 481 26.45 -5.72 1.39
N ASN A 482 25.42 -6.18 0.67
CA ASN A 482 24.99 -5.60 -0.60
C ASN A 482 24.54 -4.13 -0.45
N LEU A 483 24.00 -3.77 0.72
CA LEU A 483 23.58 -2.41 1.07
C LEU A 483 24.71 -1.56 1.66
N GLY A 484 25.97 -1.96 1.50
CA GLY A 484 27.12 -1.18 1.96
C GLY A 484 27.29 -1.15 3.47
N GLY A 485 26.79 -2.18 4.18
CA GLY A 485 26.88 -2.30 5.63
C GLY A 485 25.67 -1.73 6.39
N GLN A 486 24.59 -1.34 5.71
CA GLN A 486 23.31 -1.05 6.39
C GLN A 486 22.88 -2.27 7.21
N PRO A 487 22.59 -2.15 8.52
CA PRO A 487 22.13 -3.28 9.32
C PRO A 487 20.82 -3.87 8.78
N VAL A 488 20.80 -5.20 8.62
CA VAL A 488 19.59 -5.96 8.28
C VAL A 488 19.41 -7.06 9.32
N LEU A 489 18.33 -6.99 10.09
CA LEU A 489 18.07 -7.93 11.17
C LEU A 489 17.33 -9.19 10.66
N PRO A 490 17.85 -10.40 10.84
CA PRO A 490 17.07 -11.62 10.65
C PRO A 490 16.05 -11.76 11.77
N VAL A 491 14.77 -11.99 11.46
CA VAL A 491 13.68 -12.15 12.42
C VAL A 491 13.04 -13.53 12.27
N MET A 492 13.09 -14.36 13.29
CA MET A 492 12.53 -15.70 13.26
C MET A 492 11.14 -15.73 13.90
N ILE A 493 10.17 -16.35 13.22
CA ILE A 493 8.86 -16.64 13.79
C ILE A 493 8.93 -18.01 14.43
N ASN A 494 8.63 -18.12 15.73
CA ASN A 494 8.78 -19.37 16.46
C ASN A 494 7.53 -19.72 17.26
N TYR A 495 7.03 -20.93 17.06
CA TYR A 495 5.97 -21.52 17.88
C TYR A 495 6.57 -22.50 18.88
N THR A 496 6.31 -22.26 20.15
CA THR A 496 6.46 -23.26 21.22
C THR A 496 5.15 -23.96 21.55
N VAL A 497 4.02 -23.41 21.07
CA VAL A 497 2.75 -24.11 20.89
C VAL A 497 2.03 -23.50 19.69
N ASN A 498 1.57 -24.32 18.75
CA ASN A 498 0.89 -23.84 17.55
C ASN A 498 -0.63 -23.96 17.70
N LEU A 499 -1.33 -22.84 17.88
CA LEU A 499 -2.79 -22.83 18.04
C LEU A 499 -3.57 -22.57 16.74
N SER A 500 -2.88 -22.38 15.60
CA SER A 500 -3.51 -22.10 14.31
C SER A 500 -4.37 -23.25 13.75
N LEU A 501 -4.16 -24.48 14.24
CA LEU A 501 -4.80 -25.71 13.71
C LEU A 501 -6.11 -26.08 14.44
N GLY A 502 -6.54 -25.29 15.43
CA GLY A 502 -7.70 -25.58 16.27
C GLY A 502 -7.42 -26.62 17.38
N ASP A 503 -8.46 -26.96 18.15
CA ASP A 503 -8.37 -27.81 19.37
C ASP A 503 -7.33 -27.31 20.39
N SER A 504 -7.38 -26.00 20.65
CA SER A 504 -6.39 -25.32 21.50
C SER A 504 -6.35 -25.84 22.93
N GLU A 505 -7.45 -26.36 23.47
CA GLU A 505 -7.45 -26.98 24.80
C GLU A 505 -6.52 -28.20 24.86
N LYS A 506 -6.59 -29.09 23.86
CA LYS A 506 -5.71 -30.27 23.79
C LYS A 506 -4.26 -29.86 23.60
N LEU A 507 -3.98 -28.92 22.71
CA LEU A 507 -2.63 -28.47 22.39
C LEU A 507 -1.95 -27.80 23.60
N LEU A 508 -2.70 -27.03 24.39
CA LEU A 508 -2.20 -26.43 25.62
C LEU A 508 -1.90 -27.47 26.72
N GLN A 509 -2.46 -28.67 26.65
CA GLN A 509 -2.15 -29.77 27.58
C GLN A 509 -1.10 -30.77 27.05
N ASP A 510 -0.59 -30.59 25.82
CA ASP A 510 0.39 -31.49 25.22
C ASP A 510 1.80 -31.23 25.78
N ALA A 511 2.10 -31.85 26.91
CA ALA A 511 3.40 -31.73 27.57
C ALA A 511 4.57 -32.18 26.69
N SER A 512 4.39 -33.21 25.86
CA SER A 512 5.46 -33.73 24.99
C SER A 512 5.69 -32.80 23.79
N GLY A 513 4.62 -32.29 23.19
CA GLY A 513 4.71 -31.26 22.17
C GLY A 513 5.43 -30.01 22.69
N LEU A 514 5.07 -29.56 23.89
CA LEU A 514 5.68 -28.40 24.53
C LEU A 514 7.18 -28.60 24.82
N GLU A 515 7.57 -29.80 25.27
CA GLU A 515 8.97 -30.17 25.50
C GLU A 515 9.78 -30.05 24.21
N HIS A 516 9.31 -30.66 23.11
CA HIS A 516 9.99 -30.61 21.83
C HIS A 516 10.10 -29.19 21.29
N SER A 517 9.00 -28.43 21.33
CA SER A 517 9.00 -27.08 20.78
C SER A 517 9.83 -26.09 21.61
N PHE A 518 9.89 -26.22 22.95
CA PHE A 518 10.90 -25.50 23.74
C PHE A 518 12.33 -25.89 23.32
N GLY A 519 12.58 -27.18 23.11
CA GLY A 519 13.86 -27.66 22.59
C GLY A 519 14.22 -27.07 21.23
N ASN A 520 13.23 -26.89 20.35
CA ASN A 520 13.42 -26.35 19.00
C ASN A 520 13.60 -24.82 19.02
N LEU A 521 12.95 -24.10 19.94
CA LEU A 521 13.27 -22.69 20.20
C LEU A 521 14.72 -22.52 20.68
N ILE A 522 15.19 -23.34 21.63
CA ILE A 522 16.59 -23.31 22.09
C ILE A 522 17.56 -23.53 20.91
N LEU A 523 17.25 -24.47 20.01
CA LEU A 523 18.06 -24.71 18.82
C LEU A 523 18.13 -23.48 17.92
N SER A 524 16.99 -22.85 17.61
CA SER A 524 16.95 -21.66 16.77
C SER A 524 17.74 -20.50 17.39
N LEU A 525 17.60 -20.27 18.70
CA LEU A 525 18.39 -19.25 19.43
C LEU A 525 19.89 -19.53 19.36
N GLN A 526 20.32 -20.78 19.58
CA GLN A 526 21.73 -21.19 19.51
C GLN A 526 22.30 -21.04 18.09
N LEU A 527 21.54 -21.39 17.06
CA LEU A 527 21.95 -21.25 15.67
C LEU A 527 22.05 -19.78 15.26
N ALA A 528 21.06 -18.95 15.61
CA ALA A 528 21.11 -17.52 15.35
C ALA A 528 22.34 -16.87 15.99
N LYS A 529 22.61 -17.18 17.27
CA LYS A 529 23.81 -16.74 17.99
C LYS A 529 25.10 -17.19 17.32
N LYS A 530 25.16 -18.43 16.85
CA LYS A 530 26.36 -19.02 16.23
C LYS A 530 26.65 -18.43 14.86
N GLU A 531 25.63 -18.20 14.05
CA GLU A 531 25.79 -17.81 12.64
C GLU A 531 25.85 -16.29 12.46
N SER A 532 25.28 -15.50 13.39
CA SER A 532 25.31 -14.05 13.36
C SER A 532 26.65 -13.48 13.84
N LYS A 533 27.05 -12.34 13.26
CA LYS A 533 28.23 -11.56 13.68
C LYS A 533 27.85 -10.21 14.31
N ASN A 534 26.55 -9.91 14.37
CA ASN A 534 26.03 -8.66 14.88
C ASN A 534 25.89 -8.72 16.40
N GLU A 535 25.85 -7.56 17.05
CA GLU A 535 25.62 -7.45 18.50
C GLU A 535 24.28 -8.08 18.91
N VAL A 536 23.23 -7.79 18.14
CA VAL A 536 21.94 -8.50 18.23
C VAL A 536 21.97 -9.64 17.21
N SER A 537 21.91 -10.88 17.71
CA SER A 537 22.07 -12.06 16.87
C SER A 537 20.93 -12.24 15.87
N ALA A 538 19.69 -12.10 16.34
CA ALA A 538 18.45 -12.10 15.55
C ALA A 538 17.31 -11.47 16.36
N GLY A 539 16.20 -11.19 15.66
CA GLY A 539 14.89 -10.93 16.25
C GLY A 539 14.03 -12.19 16.34
N PHE A 540 13.09 -12.25 17.28
CA PHE A 540 12.12 -13.33 17.39
C PHE A 540 10.71 -12.80 17.62
N ILE A 541 9.75 -13.28 16.84
CA ILE A 541 8.31 -13.14 17.12
C ILE A 541 7.84 -14.49 17.64
N VAL A 542 7.36 -14.51 18.89
CA VAL A 542 7.09 -15.76 19.59
C VAL A 542 5.61 -16.05 19.69
N ASN A 543 5.29 -17.33 19.51
CA ASN A 543 3.98 -17.94 19.66
C ASN A 543 2.85 -17.14 19.01
N PRO A 544 2.88 -16.94 17.67
CA PRO A 544 1.72 -16.37 17.01
C PRO A 544 0.45 -17.16 17.35
N ASP A 545 -0.69 -16.45 17.37
CA ASP A 545 -2.02 -16.94 17.77
C ASP A 545 -2.17 -17.29 19.26
N PHE A 546 -1.09 -17.42 20.02
CA PHE A 546 -1.20 -17.84 21.43
C PHE A 546 -1.98 -16.85 22.28
N LEU A 547 -1.62 -15.56 22.24
CA LEU A 547 -2.32 -14.55 23.02
C LEU A 547 -3.75 -14.35 22.49
N GLY A 548 -3.92 -14.34 21.16
CA GLY A 548 -5.22 -14.14 20.50
C GLY A 548 -6.22 -15.27 20.79
N ASP A 549 -5.84 -16.54 20.61
CA ASP A 549 -6.71 -17.69 20.85
C ASP A 549 -7.12 -17.79 22.32
N ASN A 550 -6.17 -17.60 23.24
CA ASN A 550 -6.47 -17.65 24.66
C ASN A 550 -7.38 -16.49 25.10
N GLN A 551 -7.20 -15.29 24.52
CA GLN A 551 -8.10 -14.16 24.72
C GLN A 551 -9.52 -14.49 24.24
N GLN A 552 -9.65 -15.01 23.02
CA GLN A 552 -10.92 -15.35 22.40
C GLN A 552 -11.70 -16.41 23.21
N HIS A 553 -10.98 -17.37 23.77
CA HIS A 553 -11.53 -18.41 24.65
C HIS A 553 -11.67 -17.98 26.12
N ASN A 554 -11.42 -16.70 26.44
CA ASN A 554 -11.49 -16.14 27.80
C ASN A 554 -10.64 -16.90 28.84
N ARG A 555 -9.54 -17.53 28.42
CA ARG A 555 -8.64 -18.25 29.33
C ARG A 555 -7.84 -17.23 30.14
N ARG A 556 -7.84 -17.37 31.47
CA ARG A 556 -7.20 -16.44 32.41
C ARG A 556 -5.77 -16.88 32.76
N ALA A 557 -5.04 -16.01 33.45
CA ALA A 557 -3.63 -16.21 33.82
C ALA A 557 -3.36 -17.53 34.57
N GLU A 558 -4.33 -18.00 35.34
CA GLU A 558 -4.31 -19.21 36.17
C GLU A 558 -4.70 -20.50 35.44
N TYR A 559 -5.08 -20.43 34.14
CA TYR A 559 -5.43 -21.61 33.36
C TYR A 559 -4.29 -22.63 33.39
N SER A 560 -4.58 -23.87 33.76
CA SER A 560 -3.57 -24.93 33.98
C SER A 560 -2.85 -25.28 32.68
N MET A 561 -1.52 -25.34 32.71
CA MET A 561 -0.68 -25.72 31.57
C MET A 561 0.58 -26.44 32.08
N PRO A 562 1.02 -27.56 31.50
CA PRO A 562 2.17 -28.32 32.01
C PRO A 562 3.49 -27.68 31.56
N VAL A 563 3.97 -26.63 32.22
CA VAL A 563 5.11 -25.81 31.76
C VAL A 563 6.47 -26.29 32.29
N VAL A 564 6.57 -26.47 33.61
CA VAL A 564 7.87 -26.55 34.31
C VAL A 564 8.65 -27.80 33.90
N GLU A 565 7.98 -28.95 33.83
CA GLU A 565 8.61 -30.22 33.48
C GLU A 565 9.06 -30.26 32.00
N PRO A 566 8.21 -29.94 31.01
CA PRO A 566 8.64 -29.85 29.61
C PRO A 566 9.81 -28.89 29.37
N LEU A 567 9.79 -27.70 30.01
CA LEU A 567 10.90 -26.75 29.92
C LEU A 567 12.19 -27.33 30.50
N THR A 568 12.12 -28.00 31.65
CA THR A 568 13.28 -28.63 32.29
C THR A 568 13.88 -29.72 31.40
N GLN A 569 13.03 -30.53 30.77
CA GLN A 569 13.46 -31.61 29.88
C GLN A 569 14.11 -31.06 28.59
N ALA A 570 13.53 -30.00 28.00
CA ALA A 570 14.09 -29.31 26.84
C ALA A 570 15.50 -28.73 27.13
N LEU A 571 15.67 -28.07 28.28
CA LEU A 571 16.98 -27.56 28.73
C LEU A 571 18.01 -28.69 28.88
N ALA A 572 17.60 -29.81 29.50
CA ALA A 572 18.46 -30.97 29.68
C ALA A 572 18.87 -31.59 28.33
N TYR A 573 17.92 -31.75 27.40
CA TYR A 573 18.19 -32.28 26.05
C TYR A 573 19.18 -31.41 25.28
N ARG A 574 19.00 -30.08 25.32
CA ARG A 574 19.88 -29.10 24.65
C ARG A 574 21.12 -28.73 25.46
N LYS A 575 21.31 -29.34 26.63
CA LYS A 575 22.48 -29.15 27.52
C LYS A 575 22.66 -27.69 27.95
N ILE A 576 21.56 -27.00 28.25
CA ILE A 576 21.59 -25.66 28.83
C ILE A 576 21.71 -25.78 30.34
N ASP A 577 22.78 -25.23 30.91
CA ASP A 577 23.01 -25.20 32.36
C ASP A 577 22.25 -24.02 32.98
N ALA A 578 20.96 -24.23 33.23
CA ALA A 578 20.09 -23.25 33.87
C ALA A 578 19.01 -23.95 34.71
N VAL A 579 18.61 -23.30 35.81
CA VAL A 579 17.53 -23.76 36.69
C VAL A 579 16.30 -22.90 36.44
N VAL A 580 15.18 -23.54 36.11
CA VAL A 580 13.90 -22.84 35.93
C VAL A 580 13.51 -22.11 37.24
N PRO A 581 13.31 -20.78 37.21
CA PRO A 581 12.88 -20.01 38.37
C PRO A 581 11.62 -20.58 39.02
N SER A 582 11.57 -20.62 40.35
CA SER A 582 10.39 -21.10 41.09
C SER A 582 9.14 -20.22 40.92
N THR A 583 9.29 -19.04 40.33
CA THR A 583 8.18 -18.13 39.96
C THR A 583 7.47 -18.55 38.68
N ILE A 584 8.07 -19.43 37.86
CA ILE A 584 7.41 -20.03 36.69
C ILE A 584 6.55 -21.18 37.17
N THR A 585 5.24 -21.09 36.91
CA THR A 585 4.22 -22.03 37.37
C THR A 585 3.58 -22.81 36.22
N ASN A 586 2.89 -23.91 36.53
CA ASN A 586 2.13 -24.71 35.57
C ASN A 586 0.78 -24.05 35.21
N THR A 587 0.87 -22.86 34.64
CA THR A 587 -0.27 -22.00 34.30
C THR A 587 0.03 -21.22 33.02
N LEU A 588 -0.99 -20.65 32.38
CA LEU A 588 -0.85 -19.82 31.18
C LEU A 588 0.11 -18.63 31.36
N SER A 589 -0.02 -17.88 32.47
CA SER A 589 0.93 -16.81 32.80
C SER A 589 2.34 -17.35 33.08
N GLY A 590 2.45 -18.46 33.80
CA GLY A 590 3.71 -19.18 34.00
C GLY A 590 4.39 -19.61 32.70
N TYR A 591 3.63 -20.01 31.68
CA TYR A 591 4.16 -20.28 30.33
C TYR A 591 4.72 -19.03 29.66
N VAL A 592 4.01 -17.91 29.74
CA VAL A 592 4.49 -16.62 29.21
C VAL A 592 5.83 -16.24 29.87
N GLN A 593 5.91 -16.37 31.21
CA GLN A 593 7.16 -16.14 31.94
C GLN A 593 8.27 -17.13 31.56
N ALA A 594 7.92 -18.40 31.28
CA ALA A 594 8.87 -19.42 30.84
C ALA A 594 9.51 -19.07 29.49
N VAL A 595 8.73 -18.66 28.49
CA VAL A 595 9.24 -18.26 27.17
C VAL A 595 10.16 -17.03 27.29
N ASN A 596 9.70 -16.00 28.01
CA ASN A 596 10.49 -14.78 28.25
C ASN A 596 11.82 -15.10 28.93
N TRP A 597 11.79 -15.87 30.02
CA TRP A 597 12.98 -16.28 30.75
C TRP A 597 13.91 -17.15 29.89
N LEU A 598 13.37 -18.09 29.12
CA LEU A 598 14.14 -18.99 28.28
C LEU A 598 14.98 -18.23 27.25
N ILE A 599 14.37 -17.28 26.53
CA ILE A 599 15.07 -16.47 25.53
C ILE A 599 16.17 -15.65 26.19
N ARG A 600 15.86 -14.96 27.29
CA ARG A 600 16.84 -14.16 28.05
C ARG A 600 17.97 -15.00 28.65
N THR A 601 17.73 -16.28 28.92
CA THR A 601 18.72 -17.21 29.46
C THR A 601 19.64 -17.75 28.37
N VAL A 602 19.09 -18.12 27.21
CA VAL A 602 19.85 -18.79 26.14
C VAL A 602 20.54 -17.79 25.22
N ALA A 603 19.86 -16.70 24.86
CA ALA A 603 20.36 -15.65 23.98
C ALA A 603 19.92 -14.26 24.48
N PRO A 604 20.48 -13.77 25.62
CA PRO A 604 20.12 -12.46 26.18
C PRO A 604 20.26 -11.31 25.18
N GLU A 605 21.14 -11.43 24.18
CA GLU A 605 21.37 -10.46 23.12
C GLU A 605 20.29 -10.43 22.03
N ALA A 606 19.55 -11.52 21.81
CA ALA A 606 18.54 -11.60 20.75
C ALA A 606 17.32 -10.76 21.11
N THR A 607 16.85 -9.90 20.19
CA THR A 607 15.64 -9.09 20.39
C THR A 607 14.39 -9.95 20.22
N PHE A 608 13.33 -9.72 20.99
CA PHE A 608 12.11 -10.51 20.80
C PHE A 608 10.83 -9.79 21.24
N GLY A 609 9.71 -10.22 20.65
CA GLY A 609 8.38 -9.73 20.95
C GLY A 609 7.34 -10.84 20.88
N TRP A 610 6.22 -10.64 21.57
CA TRP A 610 5.04 -11.49 21.45
C TRP A 610 4.13 -10.99 20.34
N GLN A 611 3.25 -11.86 19.85
CA GLN A 611 2.27 -11.49 18.84
C GLN A 611 0.84 -11.53 19.40
N VAL A 612 0.01 -10.58 18.94
CA VAL A 612 -1.45 -10.56 19.14
C VAL A 612 -2.16 -10.43 17.81
N ASN A 613 -3.35 -11.02 17.71
CA ASN A 613 -4.17 -10.95 16.50
C ASN A 613 -5.30 -9.95 16.66
N LEU A 614 -5.67 -9.31 15.54
CA LEU A 614 -6.83 -8.43 15.46
C LEU A 614 -8.14 -9.12 15.90
N TRP A 615 -8.25 -10.42 15.62
CA TRP A 615 -9.43 -11.23 15.95
C TRP A 615 -9.47 -11.73 17.40
N GLY A 616 -8.42 -11.52 18.20
CA GLY A 616 -8.33 -12.04 19.58
C GLY A 616 -9.42 -11.54 20.52
N VAL A 617 -9.98 -10.35 20.23
CA VAL A 617 -11.13 -9.73 20.92
C VAL A 617 -12.48 -10.23 20.40
N GLY A 618 -12.57 -11.53 20.10
CA GLY A 618 -13.77 -12.22 19.63
C GLY A 618 -13.81 -12.46 18.12
N SER A 619 -13.68 -11.40 17.32
CA SER A 619 -13.65 -11.44 15.85
C SER A 619 -12.91 -10.22 15.32
N SER A 620 -12.45 -10.23 14.06
CA SER A 620 -11.94 -9.04 13.36
C SER A 620 -13.06 -8.16 12.76
N ALA A 621 -14.32 -8.63 12.75
CA ALA A 621 -15.44 -7.98 12.08
C ALA A 621 -15.76 -6.56 12.58
N TRP A 622 -15.36 -6.22 13.80
CA TRP A 622 -15.53 -4.88 14.37
C TRP A 622 -14.86 -3.79 13.51
N ILE A 623 -13.89 -4.15 12.66
CA ILE A 623 -13.26 -3.22 11.73
C ILE A 623 -14.29 -2.58 10.77
N TYR A 624 -15.34 -3.32 10.42
CA TYR A 624 -16.41 -2.91 9.51
C TYR A 624 -17.59 -2.24 10.21
N ASP A 625 -17.49 -1.96 11.51
CA ASP A 625 -18.54 -1.29 12.25
C ASP A 625 -18.88 0.05 11.58
N GLN A 626 -20.16 0.24 11.26
CA GLN A 626 -20.65 1.36 10.46
C GLN A 626 -20.92 2.61 11.30
N THR A 627 -20.76 2.55 12.63
CA THR A 627 -20.72 3.79 13.41
C THR A 627 -19.44 4.53 13.01
N ASP A 628 -19.55 5.83 12.71
CA ASP A 628 -18.39 6.71 12.44
C ASP A 628 -17.55 6.96 13.70
N ASP A 629 -17.66 6.09 14.70
CA ASP A 629 -17.01 6.22 15.98
C ASP A 629 -15.73 5.38 16.01
N MET A 630 -14.59 6.07 15.89
CA MET A 630 -13.26 5.45 16.03
C MET A 630 -13.04 4.86 17.44
N THR A 631 -13.94 5.09 18.40
CA THR A 631 -13.89 4.45 19.72
C THR A 631 -13.88 2.93 19.65
N MET A 632 -14.49 2.29 18.65
CA MET A 632 -14.49 0.82 18.57
C MET A 632 -13.07 0.25 18.47
N ALA A 633 -12.21 0.84 17.61
CA ALA A 633 -10.81 0.41 17.49
C ALA A 633 -10.04 0.64 18.80
N ILE A 634 -10.32 1.75 19.48
CA ILE A 634 -9.70 2.11 20.77
C ILE A 634 -10.12 1.11 21.86
N ASP A 635 -11.41 0.79 21.96
CA ASP A 635 -11.94 -0.10 22.99
C ASP A 635 -11.43 -1.53 22.80
N LYS A 636 -11.40 -2.01 21.55
CA LYS A 636 -10.83 -3.31 21.21
C LYS A 636 -9.33 -3.38 21.48
N ALA A 637 -8.59 -2.31 21.18
CA ALA A 637 -7.18 -2.24 21.54
C ALA A 637 -6.95 -2.28 23.06
N LYS A 638 -7.79 -1.60 23.85
CA LYS A 638 -7.72 -1.67 25.32
C LYS A 638 -8.02 -3.07 25.84
N GLU A 639 -9.02 -3.75 25.31
CA GLU A 639 -9.32 -5.15 25.66
C GLU A 639 -8.09 -6.06 25.42
N THR A 640 -7.41 -5.91 24.26
CA THR A 640 -6.15 -6.62 23.97
C THR A 640 -5.03 -6.23 24.92
N ALA A 641 -4.80 -4.93 25.14
CA ALA A 641 -3.74 -4.47 26.04
C ALA A 641 -3.95 -4.94 27.48
N ASP A 642 -5.18 -4.92 27.99
CA ASP A 642 -5.53 -5.42 29.31
C ASP A 642 -5.32 -6.93 29.43
N TYR A 643 -5.59 -7.69 28.36
CA TYR A 643 -5.31 -9.12 28.34
C TYR A 643 -3.80 -9.42 28.35
N VAL A 644 -3.00 -8.67 27.58
CA VAL A 644 -1.54 -8.76 27.59
C VAL A 644 -0.97 -8.44 28.99
N LYS A 645 -1.49 -7.39 29.65
CA LYS A 645 -1.14 -7.04 31.04
C LYS A 645 -1.56 -8.13 32.03
N LEU A 646 -2.77 -8.71 31.87
CA LEU A 646 -3.28 -9.78 32.72
C LEU A 646 -2.37 -11.02 32.72
N LEU A 647 -1.79 -11.36 31.58
CA LEU A 647 -0.85 -12.49 31.46
C LEU A 647 0.57 -12.15 31.91
N GLY A 648 0.85 -10.88 32.24
CA GLY A 648 2.15 -10.42 32.70
C GLY A 648 3.23 -10.45 31.61
N VAL A 649 2.86 -10.29 30.33
CA VAL A 649 3.81 -10.42 29.20
C VAL A 649 5.03 -9.51 29.35
N TYR A 650 4.83 -8.29 29.86
CA TYR A 650 5.88 -7.29 30.07
C TYR A 650 6.31 -7.15 31.55
N ASP A 651 5.92 -8.10 32.42
CA ASP A 651 6.28 -8.06 33.83
C ASP A 651 7.70 -8.60 34.06
N GLY A 652 8.37 -8.03 35.07
CA GLY A 652 9.64 -8.54 35.57
C GLY A 652 10.86 -8.25 34.69
N ALA A 653 11.99 -8.87 35.02
CA ALA A 653 13.29 -8.57 34.42
C ALA A 653 13.51 -9.16 33.01
N PHE A 654 12.60 -10.01 32.55
CA PHE A 654 12.73 -10.76 31.29
C PHE A 654 11.79 -10.25 30.20
N ALA A 655 11.22 -9.07 30.38
CA ALA A 655 10.26 -8.49 29.45
C ALA A 655 10.76 -8.49 27.99
N PRO A 656 9.86 -8.75 27.02
CA PRO A 656 10.14 -8.63 25.60
C PRO A 656 10.37 -7.15 25.22
N ASP A 657 10.99 -6.93 24.07
CA ASP A 657 11.40 -5.61 23.60
C ASP A 657 10.31 -4.90 22.78
N PHE A 658 9.38 -5.65 22.18
CA PHE A 658 8.30 -5.13 21.34
C PHE A 658 7.06 -6.03 21.37
N LEU A 659 5.97 -5.57 20.73
CA LEU A 659 4.79 -6.39 20.41
C LEU A 659 4.59 -6.43 18.90
N ALA A 660 4.24 -7.59 18.35
CA ALA A 660 3.82 -7.75 16.96
C ALA A 660 2.29 -7.81 16.89
N ILE A 661 1.70 -7.17 15.87
CA ILE A 661 0.25 -7.23 15.63
C ILE A 661 -0.02 -7.82 14.26
N ASP A 662 -0.79 -8.90 14.23
CA ASP A 662 -1.24 -9.56 13.01
C ASP A 662 -2.66 -9.13 12.65
N ARG A 663 -2.84 -8.75 11.38
CA ARG A 663 -4.15 -8.53 10.77
C ARG A 663 -4.78 -9.84 10.30
N TYR A 664 -3.94 -10.79 9.85
CA TYR A 664 -4.18 -11.89 8.91
C TYR A 664 -3.55 -11.63 7.54
N GLU A 665 -2.71 -12.58 7.10
CA GLU A 665 -1.92 -12.51 5.87
C GLU A 665 -2.72 -12.86 4.61
N ALA A 666 -3.46 -11.88 4.12
CA ALA A 666 -4.15 -11.99 2.85
C ALA A 666 -4.22 -10.65 2.14
N ASP A 667 -3.91 -10.67 0.84
CA ASP A 667 -4.12 -9.52 -0.04
C ASP A 667 -5.63 -9.28 -0.20
N ASP A 668 -6.05 -8.02 -0.06
CA ASP A 668 -7.46 -7.66 0.14
C ASP A 668 -8.39 -8.14 -0.99
N PHE A 669 -7.89 -8.19 -2.22
CA PHE A 669 -8.66 -8.55 -3.42
C PHE A 669 -8.38 -9.96 -3.93
N THR A 670 -7.78 -10.81 -3.09
CA THR A 670 -7.74 -12.26 -3.27
C THR A 670 -8.87 -12.94 -2.50
N TYR A 671 -9.32 -14.11 -2.91
CA TYR A 671 -10.39 -14.86 -2.25
C TYR A 671 -10.07 -15.13 -0.78
N ARG A 672 -8.78 -15.32 -0.46
CA ARG A 672 -8.33 -15.46 0.93
C ARG A 672 -8.61 -14.19 1.76
N GLY A 673 -8.53 -13.01 1.14
CA GLY A 673 -8.87 -11.72 1.75
C GLY A 673 -10.38 -11.45 1.73
N TYR A 674 -10.96 -11.19 0.55
CA TYR A 674 -12.36 -10.78 0.43
C TYR A 674 -13.35 -11.86 0.82
N GLY A 675 -13.02 -13.14 0.65
CA GLY A 675 -13.88 -14.27 1.03
C GLY A 675 -13.92 -14.54 2.53
N ASN A 676 -12.93 -14.07 3.31
CA ASN A 676 -12.81 -14.33 4.75
C ASN A 676 -12.98 -13.07 5.62
N GLY A 677 -13.48 -11.97 5.07
CA GLY A 677 -13.70 -10.73 5.84
C GLY A 677 -12.43 -9.93 6.11
N TYR A 678 -11.46 -9.98 5.19
CA TYR A 678 -10.23 -9.19 5.22
C TYR A 678 -10.06 -8.43 3.90
N CYS A 679 -11.13 -7.85 3.38
CA CYS A 679 -11.10 -6.88 2.28
C CYS A 679 -11.22 -5.48 2.89
N TYR A 680 -10.12 -4.76 3.00
CA TYR A 680 -10.08 -3.44 3.66
C TYR A 680 -10.12 -2.31 2.63
N GLY A 681 -10.91 -1.28 2.90
CA GLY A 681 -10.80 0.02 2.25
C GLY A 681 -9.94 0.99 3.09
N PRO A 682 -9.84 2.26 2.69
CA PRO A 682 -9.08 3.27 3.42
C PRO A 682 -9.54 3.44 4.87
N LYS A 683 -10.85 3.39 5.14
CA LYS A 683 -11.41 3.52 6.49
C LYS A 683 -11.00 2.36 7.40
N GLU A 684 -11.01 1.13 6.89
CA GLU A 684 -10.64 -0.06 7.67
C GLU A 684 -9.14 -0.09 7.99
N TRP A 685 -8.29 0.31 7.04
CA TRP A 685 -6.86 0.48 7.32
C TRP A 685 -6.60 1.55 8.39
N ALA A 686 -7.29 2.68 8.34
CA ALA A 686 -7.17 3.71 9.37
C ALA A 686 -7.55 3.18 10.76
N LYS A 687 -8.66 2.43 10.86
CA LYS A 687 -9.07 1.78 12.11
C LYS A 687 -8.05 0.75 12.60
N PHE A 688 -7.43 -0.02 11.70
CA PHE A 688 -6.37 -0.96 12.07
C PHE A 688 -5.18 -0.23 12.70
N TYR A 689 -4.71 0.87 12.10
CA TYR A 689 -3.58 1.63 12.65
C TYR A 689 -3.94 2.44 13.90
N ASP A 690 -5.22 2.77 14.13
CA ASP A 690 -5.72 3.31 15.39
C ASP A 690 -5.75 2.26 16.51
N PHE A 691 -6.09 1.01 16.18
CA PHE A 691 -5.95 -0.12 17.09
C PHE A 691 -4.48 -0.31 17.48
N VAL A 692 -3.57 -0.34 16.50
CA VAL A 692 -2.11 -0.44 16.72
C VAL A 692 -1.62 0.69 17.64
N LYS A 693 -1.98 1.94 17.33
CA LYS A 693 -1.66 3.12 18.16
C LYS A 693 -2.09 2.93 19.60
N THR A 694 -3.33 2.52 19.80
CA THR A 694 -3.90 2.40 21.14
C THR A 694 -3.22 1.28 21.93
N VAL A 695 -2.94 0.12 21.32
CA VAL A 695 -2.20 -0.96 21.97
C VAL A 695 -0.79 -0.49 22.39
N ALA A 696 -0.08 0.21 21.50
CA ALA A 696 1.27 0.73 21.79
C ALA A 696 1.28 1.68 23.00
N LEU A 697 0.29 2.59 23.07
CA LEU A 697 0.17 3.57 24.15
C LEU A 697 -0.27 2.94 25.48
N GLU A 698 -1.23 2.01 25.43
CA GLU A 698 -1.74 1.34 26.64
C GLU A 698 -0.70 0.43 27.29
N LEU A 699 0.17 -0.20 26.49
CA LEU A 699 1.28 -1.04 26.98
C LEU A 699 2.56 -0.24 27.25
N LYS A 700 2.68 0.98 26.70
CA LYS A 700 3.94 1.73 26.62
C LYS A 700 5.06 0.90 25.96
N THR A 701 4.69 0.07 24.99
CA THR A 701 5.59 -0.85 24.27
C THR A 701 5.57 -0.53 22.78
N PRO A 702 6.73 -0.48 22.10
CA PRO A 702 6.78 -0.26 20.66
C PRO A 702 6.16 -1.43 19.91
N VAL A 703 5.39 -1.13 18.86
CA VAL A 703 4.62 -2.12 18.11
C VAL A 703 5.16 -2.28 16.69
N MET A 704 5.10 -3.52 16.20
CA MET A 704 5.43 -3.91 14.84
C MET A 704 4.21 -4.55 14.18
N PRO A 705 3.51 -3.87 13.26
CA PRO A 705 2.58 -4.54 12.37
C PRO A 705 3.34 -5.63 11.61
N TRP A 706 2.86 -6.87 11.73
CA TRP A 706 3.54 -8.05 11.21
C TRP A 706 2.65 -8.79 10.23
N GLN A 707 3.29 -9.28 9.18
CA GLN A 707 2.70 -10.03 8.08
C GLN A 707 1.64 -9.23 7.30
N ILE A 708 1.94 -7.95 7.09
CA ILE A 708 1.04 -7.01 6.46
C ILE A 708 1.11 -7.16 4.93
N PRO A 709 -0.03 -7.25 4.22
CA PRO A 709 -0.03 -7.29 2.76
C PRO A 709 0.49 -5.98 2.16
N ALA A 710 1.37 -6.09 1.17
CA ALA A 710 1.91 -4.97 0.41
C ALA A 710 1.34 -4.88 -1.02
N SER A 711 0.26 -5.62 -1.31
CA SER A 711 -0.45 -5.54 -2.58
C SER A 711 -1.04 -4.15 -2.83
N ARG A 712 -1.10 -3.75 -4.11
CA ARG A 712 -1.56 -2.42 -4.51
C ARG A 712 -2.90 -2.48 -5.24
N ILE A 713 -3.56 -1.33 -5.29
CA ILE A 713 -4.78 -1.11 -6.03
C ILE A 713 -4.41 -0.89 -7.50
N PRO A 714 -5.03 -1.59 -8.45
CA PRO A 714 -4.86 -1.28 -9.85
C PRO A 714 -5.67 -0.05 -10.27
N ASN A 715 -5.06 0.84 -11.05
CA ASN A 715 -5.76 1.98 -11.65
C ASN A 715 -6.47 1.59 -12.96
N THR A 716 -7.26 2.49 -13.54
CA THR A 716 -8.07 2.24 -14.75
C THR A 716 -7.28 1.91 -16.01
N ASP A 717 -6.01 2.27 -16.09
CA ASP A 717 -5.16 2.07 -17.28
C ASP A 717 -4.48 0.70 -17.28
N GLU A 718 -4.59 -0.04 -16.18
CA GLU A 718 -3.95 -1.34 -16.01
C GLU A 718 -4.81 -2.48 -16.58
N PRO A 719 -4.21 -3.49 -17.22
CA PRO A 719 -4.94 -4.55 -17.91
C PRO A 719 -5.49 -5.62 -16.94
N VAL A 720 -6.34 -5.23 -15.98
CA VAL A 720 -6.88 -6.15 -14.96
C VAL A 720 -8.12 -6.87 -15.47
N THR A 721 -8.15 -8.19 -15.28
CA THR A 721 -9.28 -9.07 -15.59
C THR A 721 -9.74 -9.84 -14.37
N THR A 722 -10.94 -10.40 -14.36
CA THR A 722 -11.42 -11.24 -13.25
C THR A 722 -10.53 -12.46 -13.04
N ALA A 723 -9.95 -13.01 -14.11
CA ALA A 723 -8.99 -14.12 -14.05
C ALA A 723 -7.64 -13.70 -13.44
N SER A 724 -7.32 -12.41 -13.45
CA SER A 724 -6.07 -11.87 -12.91
C SER A 724 -6.14 -11.52 -11.42
N LEU A 725 -7.33 -11.45 -10.83
CA LEU A 725 -7.53 -11.02 -9.43
C LEU A 725 -6.70 -11.84 -8.43
N GLU A 726 -6.79 -13.16 -8.53
CA GLU A 726 -6.07 -14.09 -7.66
C GLU A 726 -4.57 -14.21 -7.98
N PRO A 727 -4.14 -14.51 -9.22
CA PRO A 727 -2.72 -14.72 -9.52
C PRO A 727 -1.88 -13.45 -9.41
N ASP A 728 -2.48 -12.27 -9.59
CA ASP A 728 -1.74 -11.01 -9.48
C ASP A 728 -1.66 -10.47 -8.06
N HIS A 729 -2.49 -11.01 -7.15
CA HIS A 729 -2.56 -10.58 -5.76
C HIS A 729 -2.81 -9.07 -5.61
N TRP A 730 -3.87 -8.57 -6.24
CA TRP A 730 -4.31 -7.18 -6.02
C TRP A 730 -4.82 -6.98 -4.58
N GLY A 731 -4.74 -5.76 -4.08
CA GLY A 731 -5.19 -5.44 -2.72
C GLY A 731 -5.06 -3.95 -2.39
N THR A 732 -5.23 -3.56 -1.13
CA THR A 732 -5.19 -2.15 -0.74
C THR A 732 -4.04 -1.81 0.20
N GLY A 733 -3.48 -2.80 0.90
CA GLY A 733 -2.46 -2.57 1.94
C GLY A 733 -1.23 -1.78 1.49
N GLY A 734 -0.62 -2.16 0.37
CA GLY A 734 0.53 -1.44 -0.20
C GLY A 734 0.19 -0.02 -0.61
N THR A 735 -0.91 0.18 -1.34
CA THR A 735 -1.37 1.52 -1.76
C THR A 735 -1.66 2.41 -0.56
N TYR A 736 -2.27 1.87 0.50
CA TYR A 736 -2.53 2.62 1.73
C TYR A 736 -1.23 3.02 2.44
N ILE A 737 -0.30 2.08 2.63
CA ILE A 737 0.93 2.32 3.36
C ILE A 737 1.83 3.33 2.62
N PHE A 738 2.04 3.13 1.32
CA PHE A 738 3.05 3.86 0.54
C PHE A 738 2.52 5.01 -0.30
N GLY A 739 1.19 5.13 -0.43
CA GLY A 739 0.54 6.06 -1.33
C GLY A 739 0.68 5.67 -2.81
N ASP A 740 -0.33 5.99 -3.60
CA ASP A 740 -0.38 5.88 -5.05
C ASP A 740 -1.16 7.07 -5.66
N PRO A 741 -0.45 8.09 -6.19
CA PRO A 741 -1.09 9.24 -6.85
C PRO A 741 -1.97 8.86 -8.05
N ALA A 742 -1.76 7.69 -8.68
CA ALA A 742 -2.62 7.24 -9.77
C ALA A 742 -4.03 6.84 -9.29
N ILE A 743 -4.17 6.48 -8.02
CA ILE A 743 -5.47 6.21 -7.38
C ILE A 743 -6.06 7.50 -6.82
N GLY A 744 -5.27 8.23 -6.03
CA GLY A 744 -5.68 9.52 -5.46
C GLY A 744 -6.92 9.43 -4.56
N SER A 745 -7.83 10.40 -4.69
CA SER A 745 -9.01 10.59 -3.84
C SER A 745 -10.34 10.19 -4.48
N GLU A 746 -10.30 9.69 -5.72
CA GLU A 746 -11.49 9.47 -6.53
C GLU A 746 -11.67 7.98 -6.87
N VAL A 747 -12.81 7.40 -6.46
CA VAL A 747 -13.13 5.97 -6.70
C VAL A 747 -13.05 5.59 -8.18
N LYS A 748 -13.37 6.52 -9.09
CA LYS A 748 -13.33 6.30 -10.55
C LYS A 748 -11.93 6.00 -11.11
N ASN A 749 -10.87 6.30 -10.36
CA ASN A 749 -9.49 6.01 -10.77
C ASN A 749 -9.12 4.54 -10.50
N ILE A 750 -9.94 3.81 -9.75
CA ILE A 750 -9.74 2.40 -9.41
C ILE A 750 -10.31 1.52 -10.53
N HIS A 751 -9.60 0.45 -10.87
CA HIS A 751 -10.02 -0.43 -11.96
C HIS A 751 -11.40 -1.07 -11.71
N PRO A 752 -12.34 -1.05 -12.69
CA PRO A 752 -13.71 -1.54 -12.50
C PRO A 752 -13.83 -3.02 -12.07
N VAL A 753 -12.87 -3.86 -12.47
CA VAL A 753 -12.85 -5.28 -12.08
C VAL A 753 -12.69 -5.46 -10.57
N VAL A 754 -11.80 -4.70 -9.92
CA VAL A 754 -11.65 -4.80 -8.46
C VAL A 754 -12.84 -4.16 -7.75
N LEU A 755 -13.39 -3.06 -8.28
CA LEU A 755 -14.60 -2.41 -7.76
C LEU A 755 -15.81 -3.35 -7.76
N GLY A 756 -15.90 -4.25 -8.74
CA GLY A 756 -16.96 -5.25 -8.87
C GLY A 756 -16.85 -6.47 -7.95
N ILE A 757 -15.76 -6.61 -7.17
CA ILE A 757 -15.59 -7.72 -6.23
C ILE A 757 -16.67 -7.65 -5.16
N LYS A 758 -17.29 -8.79 -4.88
CA LYS A 758 -18.27 -8.97 -3.80
C LYS A 758 -17.56 -9.59 -2.59
N PRO A 759 -17.29 -8.81 -1.53
CA PRO A 759 -16.70 -9.36 -0.33
C PRO A 759 -17.69 -10.25 0.43
N ALA A 760 -17.18 -11.00 1.40
CA ALA A 760 -18.00 -11.79 2.32
C ALA A 760 -18.97 -10.89 3.10
N ASP A 761 -20.10 -11.46 3.51
CA ASP A 761 -21.16 -10.74 4.25
C ASP A 761 -20.66 -10.02 5.51
N LEU A 762 -19.55 -10.50 6.10
CA LEU A 762 -18.89 -9.90 7.27
C LEU A 762 -18.39 -8.47 7.03
N VAL A 763 -18.11 -8.10 5.77
CA VAL A 763 -17.64 -6.77 5.37
C VAL A 763 -18.78 -5.75 5.39
N HIS A 764 -20.04 -6.21 5.40
CA HIS A 764 -21.24 -5.35 5.40
C HIS A 764 -21.30 -4.36 4.22
N GLN A 765 -20.70 -4.73 3.09
CA GLN A 765 -20.67 -3.97 1.84
C GLN A 765 -21.00 -4.91 0.68
N GLU A 766 -21.78 -4.44 -0.29
CA GLU A 766 -22.17 -5.26 -1.45
C GLU A 766 -21.01 -5.47 -2.42
N THR A 767 -20.17 -4.44 -2.57
CA THR A 767 -19.02 -4.45 -3.47
C THR A 767 -17.84 -3.69 -2.87
N VAL A 768 -16.65 -3.87 -3.46
CA VAL A 768 -15.49 -3.01 -3.15
C VAL A 768 -15.80 -1.54 -3.50
N GLU A 769 -16.59 -1.27 -4.54
CA GLU A 769 -17.06 0.09 -4.83
C GLU A 769 -17.84 0.71 -3.67
N SER A 770 -18.78 -0.02 -3.06
CA SER A 770 -19.54 0.49 -1.91
C SER A 770 -18.66 0.66 -0.67
N LEU A 771 -17.67 -0.22 -0.48
CA LEU A 771 -16.65 -0.09 0.57
C LEU A 771 -15.84 1.21 0.43
N PHE A 772 -15.34 1.51 -0.77
CA PHE A 772 -14.59 2.76 -1.02
C PHE A 772 -15.48 4.00 -0.90
N ASN A 773 -16.71 3.95 -1.39
CA ASN A 773 -17.67 5.04 -1.22
C ASN A 773 -17.98 5.32 0.26
N SER A 774 -18.03 4.29 1.11
CA SER A 774 -18.20 4.45 2.56
C SER A 774 -16.97 5.03 3.27
N SER A 775 -15.82 5.07 2.59
CA SER A 775 -14.57 5.64 3.09
C SER A 775 -14.34 7.10 2.66
N VAL A 776 -15.26 7.71 1.90
CA VAL A 776 -15.12 9.09 1.45
C VAL A 776 -15.33 10.08 2.61
N PRO A 777 -14.50 11.13 2.74
CA PRO A 777 -13.33 11.43 1.91
C PRO A 777 -12.11 10.57 2.26
N PHE A 778 -11.39 10.10 1.24
CA PHE A 778 -10.06 9.52 1.36
C PHE A 778 -9.12 10.16 0.33
N ASP A 779 -7.82 10.10 0.58
CA ASP A 779 -6.79 10.41 -0.42
C ASP A 779 -5.64 9.43 -0.26
N LEU A 780 -5.46 8.57 -1.25
CA LEU A 780 -4.38 7.59 -1.28
C LEU A 780 -3.16 8.09 -2.05
N SER A 781 -3.09 9.36 -2.46
CA SER A 781 -1.90 9.91 -3.13
C SER A 781 -0.66 9.89 -2.23
N TYR A 782 -0.90 10.02 -0.92
CA TYR A 782 0.13 10.18 0.09
C TYR A 782 0.27 8.92 0.95
N PRO A 783 1.47 8.61 1.43
CA PRO A 783 1.69 7.46 2.29
C PRO A 783 1.05 7.62 3.66
N ALA A 784 0.47 6.55 4.19
CA ALA A 784 0.04 6.52 5.58
C ALA A 784 1.22 6.41 6.58
N TYR A 785 2.40 5.96 6.14
CA TYR A 785 3.53 5.72 7.05
C TYR A 785 4.07 6.98 7.74
N ASP A 786 3.70 8.17 7.27
CA ASP A 786 4.22 9.46 7.78
C ASP A 786 3.96 9.66 9.27
N ASP A 787 2.84 9.16 9.80
CA ASP A 787 2.50 9.28 11.22
C ASP A 787 2.74 7.99 12.01
N PHE A 788 3.29 6.94 11.40
CA PHE A 788 3.45 5.64 12.05
C PHE A 788 4.29 5.68 13.34
N PRO A 789 5.41 6.43 13.42
CA PRO A 789 6.13 6.61 14.67
C PRO A 789 5.30 7.30 15.77
N LEU A 790 4.46 8.27 15.39
CA LEU A 790 3.52 8.93 16.31
C LEU A 790 2.39 8.00 16.78
N ARG A 791 2.23 6.86 16.11
CA ARG A 791 1.36 5.75 16.49
C ARG A 791 2.10 4.64 17.26
N GLY A 792 3.35 4.86 17.67
CA GLY A 792 4.10 3.88 18.45
C GLY A 792 4.73 2.76 17.61
N MET A 793 4.77 2.90 16.29
CA MET A 793 5.34 1.90 15.39
C MET A 793 6.80 2.21 15.06
N PHE A 794 7.65 1.19 15.16
CA PHE A 794 9.08 1.30 14.83
C PHE A 794 9.47 0.54 13.57
N SER A 795 8.67 -0.46 13.18
CA SER A 795 8.87 -1.24 11.98
C SER A 795 7.56 -1.87 11.47
N VAL A 796 7.47 -2.10 10.17
CA VAL A 796 6.40 -2.88 9.52
C VAL A 796 7.02 -4.07 8.78
N LEU A 797 6.52 -5.29 9.03
CA LEU A 797 6.96 -6.50 8.32
C LEU A 797 5.93 -6.92 7.27
N LEU A 798 6.37 -6.94 6.02
CA LEU A 798 5.52 -7.09 4.84
C LEU A 798 5.57 -8.50 4.26
N GLY A 799 4.44 -8.93 3.71
CA GLY A 799 4.28 -10.22 3.05
C GLY A 799 3.96 -11.36 4.01
N GLY A 800 3.70 -12.53 3.46
CA GLY A 800 3.22 -13.73 4.15
C GLY A 800 3.39 -14.96 3.25
N GLY A 801 3.05 -16.15 3.74
CA GLY A 801 3.31 -17.41 3.04
C GLY A 801 2.73 -17.47 1.61
N ILE A 802 1.63 -16.76 1.38
CA ILE A 802 1.00 -16.54 0.06
C ILE A 802 0.44 -15.10 -0.02
N THR A 803 1.17 -14.14 0.51
CA THR A 803 0.75 -12.73 0.58
C THR A 803 1.84 -11.82 0.05
N THR A 804 1.44 -10.86 -0.77
CA THR A 804 2.36 -9.92 -1.42
C THR A 804 3.20 -9.19 -0.39
N GLY A 805 4.51 -9.22 -0.58
CA GLY A 805 5.49 -8.49 0.22
C GLY A 805 6.53 -7.84 -0.69
N VAL A 806 7.80 -8.12 -0.43
CA VAL A 806 8.93 -7.60 -1.21
C VAL A 806 9.46 -8.61 -2.24
N VAL A 807 9.41 -9.90 -1.91
CA VAL A 807 9.92 -10.97 -2.78
C VAL A 807 8.97 -11.17 -3.97
N THR A 808 9.51 -11.30 -5.18
CA THR A 808 8.70 -11.42 -6.41
C THR A 808 8.22 -12.85 -6.68
N THR A 809 8.53 -13.79 -5.80
CA THR A 809 8.08 -15.19 -5.89
C THR A 809 6.65 -15.38 -5.40
N ILE A 810 6.05 -14.37 -4.78
CA ILE A 810 4.70 -14.38 -4.23
C ILE A 810 3.94 -13.15 -4.77
N GLY A 811 2.88 -13.40 -5.55
CA GLY A 811 2.12 -12.37 -6.27
C GLY A 811 2.83 -11.80 -7.50
N SER A 812 2.11 -11.05 -8.33
CA SER A 812 2.64 -10.50 -9.60
C SER A 812 2.75 -8.97 -9.62
N THR A 813 2.49 -8.30 -8.49
CA THR A 813 2.56 -6.83 -8.36
C THR A 813 3.94 -6.21 -8.70
N GLY A 814 4.94 -7.07 -8.93
CA GLY A 814 6.21 -6.70 -9.54
C GLY A 814 7.12 -5.95 -8.58
N LYS A 815 7.91 -5.03 -9.13
CA LYS A 815 8.87 -4.24 -8.33
C LYS A 815 8.24 -3.06 -7.60
N TRP A 816 6.94 -2.83 -7.73
CA TRP A 816 6.29 -1.62 -7.20
C TRP A 816 6.55 -1.43 -5.70
N THR A 817 6.36 -2.46 -4.88
CA THR A 817 6.64 -2.39 -3.44
C THR A 817 8.12 -2.13 -3.16
N GLN A 818 9.02 -2.76 -3.94
CA GLN A 818 10.46 -2.56 -3.81
C GLN A 818 10.83 -1.11 -4.10
N GLU A 819 10.28 -0.53 -5.17
CA GLU A 819 10.51 0.86 -5.58
C GLU A 819 9.98 1.84 -4.54
N LYS A 820 8.80 1.60 -3.96
CA LYS A 820 8.23 2.44 -2.90
C LYS A 820 9.09 2.44 -1.64
N ILE A 821 9.55 1.28 -1.17
CA ILE A 821 10.45 1.20 -0.01
C ILE A 821 11.81 1.82 -0.35
N SER A 822 12.37 1.52 -1.52
CA SER A 822 13.67 2.05 -1.93
C SER A 822 13.68 3.57 -2.03
N LYS A 823 12.54 4.16 -2.44
CA LYS A 823 12.30 5.61 -2.47
C LYS A 823 12.18 6.20 -1.08
N TYR A 824 11.40 5.57 -0.19
CA TYR A 824 11.31 5.95 1.22
C TYR A 824 12.69 5.96 1.89
N MET A 825 13.52 4.96 1.59
CA MET A 825 14.87 4.82 2.14
C MET A 825 15.88 5.89 1.65
N GLU A 826 15.49 6.82 0.77
CA GLU A 826 16.31 8.00 0.44
C GLU A 826 16.29 9.05 1.56
N ASP A 827 15.19 9.14 2.32
CA ASP A 827 15.01 10.04 3.46
C ASP A 827 14.06 9.40 4.51
N PRO A 828 14.52 8.35 5.21
CA PRO A 828 13.65 7.59 6.11
C PRO A 828 13.30 8.40 7.37
N ILE A 829 12.10 8.19 7.90
CA ILE A 829 11.61 8.92 9.08
C ILE A 829 12.40 8.50 10.31
N SER A 830 13.18 9.42 10.88
CA SER A 830 13.98 9.15 12.07
C SER A 830 13.08 8.89 13.29
N LEU A 831 13.44 7.88 14.08
CA LEU A 831 12.82 7.58 15.38
C LEU A 831 13.51 8.35 16.52
N ASN A 832 14.60 9.08 16.27
CA ASN A 832 15.25 9.86 17.33
C ASN A 832 14.47 11.15 17.63
N THR A 833 14.03 11.86 16.58
CA THR A 833 13.34 13.13 16.73
C THR A 833 12.34 13.31 15.60
N ILE A 834 11.08 13.52 15.96
CA ILE A 834 9.98 13.89 15.07
C ILE A 834 9.29 15.08 15.72
N PRO A 835 9.25 16.25 15.07
CA PRO A 835 8.75 17.50 15.64
C PRO A 835 7.24 17.55 15.83
#